data_AF-A0A1J4L5M1-F1
#
_entry.id   AF-A0A1J4L5M1-F1
#
_cell.length_a   1.000
_cell.length_b   1.000
_cell.length_c   1.000
_cell.angle_alpha   90.00
_cell.angle_beta   90.00
_cell.angle_gamma   90.00
#
_symmetry.space_group_name_H-M   'P 1'
#
loop_
_entity.id
_entity.type
_entity.pdbx_description
1 polymer ?
#
loop_
_entity_poly.entity_id
_entity_poly.type
_entity_poly.pdbx_seq_one_letter_code
_entity_poly.pdbx_strand_id
1 'polypeptide(L)'
;MNKISFFLKTQKKSSAKLYIYGNLPELGNGDPNKGIPLENDNSDVYSHKLTIDLKHPPKGQTAWYSYFYRTKFGAIVREVCPLRFLNFSNCNCSFYDTFDIPTSIGDLIVRFRVHYKTVYGQELYVCGDPKEMGSWNPRRAVLLNYVGDDYWEGTIRLPLNDKPQVLYYKYIVYTSPRNFFWEGEENHKFEIGAAPSPTIFEINDVFHWNDPIIDVYSTSPFVDVINRRISTSSPISFEPNTQSNTVKINFIVKCPYVRPNQELYIVGSTPEVGEWDAEKGYKMTDYYFPEWKASIVFNSNSLPFDYKYCIKDKTSTDVIWESRPNRICPINLIKCDESFPRSIIINDWFTNPNTEKFKGFGISVPLSSLRSKMSVGIGQYTDLNGLVDYCNDIYSSLIQLLPINDTTTTGDWSDSFPYRQTSSFALHPIYIDLLSIKGVPQKVINEVIDIKTELDNLPSVDYPRVFSFKIEKLREIYSFVKENLNANEKFNSFIKHNTQWLQTYALFSVFRDLYGTADFRVWPEHQTITEREIRSLVQSNYDEVQFYYWIQFICNEQFKSARKYASDHGVVLKGDLPLGVSPYSVECWAYPTLFNLDMSAGTPPDFLNDNGENFEYPTYNWPMHATTDFSWWRLRLRRMADLFHAVQLDQMMGFFRMWEIPNDSCVRSVLGHFEPTLSFSRAELRDRGLLNMDRYLKPYVRWRIIKEKFGPEADYVAETFFRGAVCSREDQVFSFKDEFDSEVKIRNYLSTQKMDSKQRIDLERKLFELLSNVLLIEDTTKPDHYHVRAQMLFEKVKRTADGNFIPIESSSFRELPESQKGTFKELFYEYFYNRQTNLWLELATPKLKMLQESTNMLLCADDLGLNNEKLTQNLEARGFLSLRVQRMSRLENHNFDKVREFPYFSIATPSTPQMTTIRGWWEENREVIAKFWREEVWRNDEPPSQCECFIQELILKQHLWSDSMWTIFLLQDITGVDQRFRSQLPSQERINDPKSENQRWDYRYPFSIEELLDARDFSFRIRTLVEESKRK
;
A
#
# COMPACT_ATOMS: atom_id res chain seq x y z
N MET A 1 -6.32 9.84 -64.18
CA MET A 1 -5.56 11.01 -63.68
C MET A 1 -6.13 11.34 -62.32
N ASN A 2 -5.33 11.30 -61.26
CA ASN A 2 -5.80 11.60 -59.92
C ASN A 2 -5.59 13.09 -59.68
N LYS A 3 -6.66 13.88 -59.76
CA LYS A 3 -6.61 15.31 -59.47
C LYS A 3 -6.74 15.53 -57.97
N ILE A 4 -5.89 16.39 -57.42
CA ILE A 4 -6.08 16.90 -56.06
C ILE A 4 -6.35 18.40 -56.15
N SER A 5 -7.46 18.84 -55.59
CA SER A 5 -7.77 20.27 -55.45
C SER A 5 -7.58 20.69 -54.00
N PHE A 6 -6.91 21.81 -53.77
CA PHE A 6 -6.74 22.48 -52.49
C PHE A 6 -7.48 23.81 -52.55
N PHE A 7 -8.31 24.05 -51.56
CA PHE A 7 -9.12 25.24 -51.35
C PHE A 7 -8.72 25.79 -49.99
N LEU A 8 -8.31 27.04 -49.89
CA LEU A 8 -7.73 27.63 -48.70
C LEU A 8 -8.46 28.94 -48.38
N LYS A 9 -9.05 28.99 -47.19
CA LYS A 9 -9.67 30.16 -46.55
C LYS A 9 -8.61 30.93 -45.76
N THR A 10 -8.74 32.24 -45.68
CA THR A 10 -7.79 33.10 -44.94
C THR A 10 -8.56 34.07 -44.05
N GLN A 11 -8.25 34.14 -42.74
CA GLN A 11 -8.96 35.05 -41.82
C GLN A 11 -8.61 36.54 -42.01
N LYS A 12 -7.48 36.86 -42.64
CA LYS A 12 -7.10 38.23 -43.01
C LYS A 12 -7.10 38.35 -44.53
N LYS A 13 -7.68 39.42 -45.08
CA LYS A 13 -7.43 39.88 -46.47
C LYS A 13 -5.97 40.35 -46.58
N SER A 14 -5.03 39.41 -46.50
CA SER A 14 -3.61 39.65 -46.71
C SER A 14 -3.37 39.81 -48.21
N SER A 15 -2.57 40.81 -48.59
CA SER A 15 -2.07 40.93 -49.98
C SER A 15 -0.88 40.00 -50.26
N ALA A 16 -0.42 39.24 -49.26
CA ALA A 16 0.69 38.30 -49.42
C ALA A 16 0.23 37.04 -50.17
N LYS A 17 1.02 36.62 -51.15
CA LYS A 17 0.75 35.44 -51.97
C LYS A 17 0.96 34.18 -51.11
N LEU A 18 -0.05 33.33 -51.04
CA LEU A 18 -0.02 32.06 -50.32
C LEU A 18 0.50 30.93 -51.20
N TYR A 19 1.21 30.01 -50.58
CA TYR A 19 1.85 28.87 -51.21
C TYR A 19 1.57 27.60 -50.43
N ILE A 20 1.58 26.47 -51.13
CA ILE A 20 1.54 25.12 -50.58
C ILE A 20 2.84 24.40 -50.93
N TYR A 21 3.38 23.61 -50.01
CA TYR A 21 4.52 22.72 -50.25
C TYR A 21 4.31 21.39 -49.53
N GLY A 22 5.01 20.35 -49.97
CA GLY A 22 4.83 18.99 -49.47
C GLY A 22 5.87 18.02 -50.01
N ASN A 23 5.99 16.83 -49.42
CA ASN A 23 6.99 15.84 -49.85
C ASN A 23 6.70 15.17 -51.20
N LEU A 24 5.56 15.48 -51.83
CA LEU A 24 5.31 15.07 -53.21
C LEU A 24 6.16 15.89 -54.18
N PRO A 25 6.62 15.31 -55.30
CA PRO A 25 7.30 16.05 -56.37
C PRO A 25 6.49 17.25 -56.86
N GLU A 26 5.18 17.07 -57.01
CA GLU A 26 4.23 18.10 -57.45
C GLU A 26 4.02 19.22 -56.42
N LEU A 27 4.45 19.02 -55.17
CA LEU A 27 4.41 20.00 -54.09
C LEU A 27 5.81 20.47 -53.64
N GLY A 28 6.85 20.21 -54.45
CA GLY A 28 8.19 20.75 -54.20
C GLY A 28 9.12 19.88 -53.36
N ASN A 29 8.83 18.58 -53.15
CA ASN A 29 9.68 17.62 -52.43
C ASN A 29 10.08 18.07 -51.01
N GLY A 30 9.18 18.74 -50.29
CA GLY A 30 9.35 19.18 -48.91
C GLY A 30 10.16 20.46 -48.74
N ASP A 31 10.59 21.09 -49.84
CA ASP A 31 11.31 22.36 -49.83
C ASP A 31 10.34 23.55 -50.03
N PRO A 32 10.11 24.41 -49.02
CA PRO A 32 9.23 25.57 -49.14
C PRO A 32 9.70 26.57 -50.22
N ASN A 33 10.98 26.57 -50.59
CA ASN A 33 11.46 27.43 -51.68
C ASN A 33 10.88 27.02 -53.04
N LYS A 34 10.44 25.76 -53.17
CA LYS A 34 9.78 25.19 -54.35
C LYS A 34 8.26 25.08 -54.20
N GLY A 35 7.67 25.71 -53.18
CA GLY A 35 6.23 25.70 -52.96
C GLY A 35 5.45 26.30 -54.14
N ILE A 36 4.24 25.79 -54.34
CA ILE A 36 3.34 26.15 -55.44
C ILE A 36 2.40 27.26 -54.98
N PRO A 37 2.26 28.37 -55.72
CA PRO A 37 1.33 29.43 -55.36
C PRO A 37 -0.13 28.99 -55.52
N LEU A 38 -0.99 29.42 -54.61
CA LEU A 38 -2.44 29.27 -54.76
C LEU A 38 -3.02 30.45 -55.55
N GLU A 39 -4.02 30.19 -56.38
CA GLU A 39 -4.77 31.18 -57.15
C GLU A 39 -5.84 31.83 -56.27
N ASN A 40 -5.93 33.16 -56.23
CA ASN A 40 -6.91 33.87 -55.40
C ASN A 40 -8.18 34.25 -56.21
N ASP A 41 -9.31 33.68 -55.81
CA ASP A 41 -10.67 33.90 -56.25
C ASP A 41 -11.49 34.54 -55.12
N ASN A 42 -11.68 35.86 -55.18
CA ASN A 42 -12.35 36.63 -54.14
C ASN A 42 -13.88 36.41 -54.06
N SER A 43 -14.46 35.52 -54.87
CA SER A 43 -15.91 35.27 -54.90
C SER A 43 -16.39 34.24 -53.87
N ASP A 44 -15.47 33.54 -53.21
CA ASP A 44 -15.73 32.41 -52.32
C ASP A 44 -15.03 32.59 -50.95
N VAL A 45 -15.57 31.96 -49.90
CA VAL A 45 -14.97 31.93 -48.56
C VAL A 45 -13.63 31.18 -48.58
N TYR A 46 -13.50 30.16 -49.43
CA TYR A 46 -12.23 29.51 -49.75
C TYR A 46 -11.58 30.17 -50.96
N SER A 47 -11.07 31.38 -50.73
CA SER A 47 -10.61 32.24 -51.80
C SER A 47 -9.33 31.78 -52.48
N HIS A 48 -8.53 30.88 -51.89
CA HIS A 48 -7.27 30.45 -52.50
C HIS A 48 -7.35 29.01 -53.02
N LYS A 49 -7.10 28.76 -54.30
CA LYS A 49 -7.35 27.46 -54.95
C LYS A 49 -6.09 26.94 -55.66
N LEU A 50 -5.85 25.64 -55.63
CA LEU A 50 -4.82 24.97 -56.44
C LEU A 50 -5.30 23.57 -56.81
N THR A 51 -5.31 23.22 -58.09
CA THR A 51 -5.49 21.82 -58.51
C THR A 51 -4.20 21.28 -59.10
N ILE A 52 -3.74 20.13 -58.60
CA ILE A 52 -2.57 19.41 -59.12
C ILE A 52 -2.98 18.06 -59.71
N ASP A 53 -2.30 17.66 -60.78
CA ASP A 53 -2.40 16.31 -61.34
C ASP A 53 -1.28 15.43 -60.75
N LEU A 54 -1.65 14.40 -59.97
CA LEU A 54 -0.68 13.41 -59.50
C LEU A 54 -0.20 12.55 -60.67
N LYS A 55 1.08 12.66 -61.02
CA LYS A 55 1.71 11.81 -62.05
C LYS A 55 2.19 10.48 -61.47
N HIS A 56 2.51 10.43 -60.18
CA HIS A 56 2.99 9.24 -59.49
C HIS A 56 2.28 9.05 -58.13
N PRO A 57 1.31 8.12 -57.99
CA PRO A 57 0.74 7.82 -56.68
C PRO A 57 1.84 7.23 -55.77
N PRO A 58 2.03 7.74 -54.54
CA PRO A 58 3.13 7.31 -53.68
C PRO A 58 2.94 5.84 -53.28
N LYS A 59 3.86 4.98 -53.74
CA LYS A 59 3.92 3.56 -53.35
C LYS A 59 4.43 3.44 -51.91
N GLY A 60 3.52 3.54 -50.94
CA GLY A 60 3.81 3.27 -49.52
C GLY A 60 4.47 4.40 -48.72
N GLN A 61 4.69 5.58 -49.31
CA GLN A 61 5.13 6.78 -48.58
C GLN A 61 3.93 7.62 -48.13
N THR A 62 3.95 8.07 -46.87
CA THR A 62 2.95 9.02 -46.35
C THR A 62 3.21 10.38 -46.98
N ALA A 63 2.32 10.84 -47.86
CA ALA A 63 2.44 12.17 -48.47
C ALA A 63 1.93 13.23 -47.49
N TRP A 64 2.61 14.37 -47.40
CA TRP A 64 2.26 15.48 -46.54
C TRP A 64 2.38 16.83 -47.25
N TYR A 65 1.66 17.83 -46.76
CA TYR A 65 1.70 19.21 -47.22
C TYR A 65 1.49 20.23 -46.09
N SER A 66 1.89 21.47 -46.33
CA SER A 66 1.71 22.63 -45.45
C SER A 66 1.68 23.92 -46.26
N TYR A 67 1.12 24.98 -45.69
CA TYR A 67 0.99 26.30 -46.28
C TYR A 67 1.99 27.30 -45.68
N PHE A 68 2.34 28.30 -46.47
CA PHE A 68 3.12 29.45 -46.03
C PHE A 68 2.78 30.67 -46.88
N TYR A 69 3.10 31.86 -46.41
CA TYR A 69 3.14 33.04 -47.27
C TYR A 69 4.57 33.54 -47.44
N ARG A 70 4.82 34.15 -48.59
CA ARG A 70 6.05 34.94 -48.80
C ARG A 70 5.76 36.40 -48.48
N THR A 71 6.58 36.97 -47.61
CA THR A 71 6.56 38.42 -47.36
C THR A 71 7.00 39.19 -48.62
N LYS A 72 6.72 40.49 -48.68
CA LYS A 72 7.20 41.36 -49.77
C LYS A 72 8.73 41.36 -49.91
N PHE A 73 9.47 40.97 -48.87
CA PHE A 73 10.93 40.89 -48.84
C PHE A 73 11.48 39.46 -49.06
N GLY A 74 10.63 38.50 -49.44
CA GLY A 74 11.05 37.13 -49.78
C GLY A 74 11.19 36.18 -48.58
N ALA A 75 11.01 36.64 -47.34
CA ALA A 75 11.00 35.76 -46.17
C ALA A 75 9.79 34.80 -46.22
N ILE A 76 10.03 33.53 -45.88
CA ILE A 76 9.02 32.47 -45.80
C ILE A 76 8.50 32.40 -44.38
N VAL A 77 7.21 32.67 -44.19
CA VAL A 77 6.52 32.48 -42.91
C VAL A 77 5.60 31.27 -43.05
N ARG A 78 6.03 30.14 -42.47
CA ARG A 78 5.25 28.91 -42.44
C ARG A 78 4.07 29.08 -41.50
N GLU A 79 2.97 28.41 -41.81
CA GLU A 79 1.88 28.28 -40.85
C GLU A 79 2.34 27.52 -39.60
N VAL A 80 1.66 27.74 -38.48
CA VAL A 80 1.94 27.10 -37.19
C VAL A 80 1.22 25.74 -37.06
N CYS A 81 0.35 25.41 -38.01
CA CYS A 81 -0.38 24.14 -38.03
C CYS A 81 0.53 22.92 -38.33
N PRO A 82 0.25 21.75 -37.73
CA PRO A 82 0.93 20.51 -38.07
C PRO A 82 0.82 20.18 -39.57
N LEU A 83 1.81 19.42 -40.06
CA LEU A 83 1.81 18.90 -41.43
C LEU A 83 0.50 18.14 -41.69
N ARG A 84 -0.12 18.43 -42.83
CA ARG A 84 -1.33 17.73 -43.30
C ARG A 84 -0.90 16.51 -44.09
N PHE A 85 -1.54 15.37 -43.92
CA PHE A 85 -1.20 14.15 -44.66
C PHE A 85 -2.28 13.83 -45.69
N LEU A 86 -1.88 13.28 -46.84
CA LEU A 86 -2.77 12.87 -47.91
C LEU A 86 -2.99 11.35 -47.81
N ASN A 87 -4.24 10.94 -47.69
CA ASN A 87 -4.63 9.53 -47.72
C ASN A 87 -5.22 9.19 -49.09
N PHE A 88 -4.56 8.32 -49.84
CA PHE A 88 -4.94 7.96 -51.21
C PHE A 88 -5.82 6.72 -51.22
N SER A 89 -7.06 6.84 -50.74
CA SER A 89 -8.01 5.73 -50.72
C SER A 89 -8.90 5.66 -51.98
N ASN A 90 -9.13 6.76 -52.71
CA ASN A 90 -9.76 6.76 -54.03
C ASN A 90 -9.45 8.03 -54.86
N CYS A 91 -9.61 7.92 -56.18
CA CYS A 91 -9.14 8.89 -57.17
C CYS A 91 -10.05 10.14 -57.24
N ASN A 92 -9.43 11.34 -57.21
CA ASN A 92 -10.00 12.70 -57.14
C ASN A 92 -10.42 13.14 -55.72
N CYS A 93 -9.63 14.03 -55.11
CA CYS A 93 -9.84 14.54 -53.75
C CYS A 93 -9.82 16.07 -53.73
N SER A 94 -10.69 16.68 -52.93
CA SER A 94 -10.69 18.13 -52.69
C SER A 94 -10.45 18.40 -51.20
N PHE A 95 -9.52 19.28 -50.88
CA PHE A 95 -9.15 19.67 -49.53
C PHE A 95 -9.56 21.13 -49.27
N TYR A 96 -10.24 21.40 -48.16
CA TYR A 96 -10.76 22.72 -47.78
C TYR A 96 -10.11 23.21 -46.48
N ASP A 97 -8.97 23.87 -46.59
CA ASP A 97 -8.15 24.33 -45.48
C ASP A 97 -8.41 25.78 -45.09
N THR A 98 -7.97 26.15 -43.88
CA THR A 98 -7.86 27.55 -43.47
C THR A 98 -6.41 27.84 -43.09
N PHE A 99 -5.86 28.94 -43.60
CA PHE A 99 -4.45 29.27 -43.40
C PHE A 99 -4.17 29.54 -41.92
N ASP A 100 -3.14 28.88 -41.38
CA ASP A 100 -2.71 29.02 -39.97
C ASP A 100 -3.77 28.55 -38.97
N ILE A 101 -4.70 27.71 -39.43
CA ILE A 101 -5.85 27.18 -38.69
C ILE A 101 -5.99 25.68 -38.94
N PRO A 102 -6.07 24.85 -37.89
CA PRO A 102 -6.42 23.44 -38.05
C PRO A 102 -7.82 23.31 -38.67
N THR A 103 -7.91 22.64 -39.81
CA THR A 103 -9.18 22.31 -40.51
C THR A 103 -9.39 20.82 -40.55
N SER A 104 -10.59 20.38 -40.18
CA SER A 104 -10.97 18.99 -40.19
C SER A 104 -11.44 18.66 -41.61
N ILE A 105 -10.60 17.98 -42.39
CA ILE A 105 -10.93 17.57 -43.77
C ILE A 105 -10.63 16.09 -43.89
N GLY A 106 -11.63 15.26 -43.64
CA GLY A 106 -11.49 13.81 -43.66
C GLY A 106 -10.81 13.19 -42.44
N ASP A 107 -10.45 14.02 -41.45
CA ASP A 107 -9.80 13.62 -40.19
C ASP A 107 -10.44 14.35 -39.00
N LEU A 108 -10.45 13.70 -37.85
CA LEU A 108 -10.78 14.24 -36.54
C LEU A 108 -9.61 15.08 -36.00
N ILE A 109 -9.86 16.31 -35.55
CA ILE A 109 -8.82 17.11 -34.87
C ILE A 109 -8.94 16.94 -33.37
N VAL A 110 -7.83 16.59 -32.71
CA VAL A 110 -7.73 16.59 -31.25
C VAL A 110 -6.64 17.57 -30.84
N ARG A 111 -7.02 18.59 -30.07
CA ARG A 111 -6.09 19.55 -29.49
C ARG A 111 -5.98 19.34 -28.00
N PHE A 112 -4.75 19.29 -27.51
CA PHE A 112 -4.40 19.27 -26.10
C PHE A 112 -4.09 20.69 -25.66
N ARG A 113 -4.68 21.11 -24.55
CA ARG A 113 -4.20 22.21 -23.72
C ARG A 113 -4.00 21.65 -22.32
N VAL A 114 -2.79 21.78 -21.80
CA VAL A 114 -2.45 21.31 -20.46
C VAL A 114 -1.88 22.44 -19.64
N HIS A 115 -2.32 22.58 -18.40
CA HIS A 115 -1.72 23.48 -17.42
C HIS A 115 -0.56 22.77 -16.70
N TYR A 116 0.66 23.25 -16.91
CA TYR A 116 1.86 22.76 -16.25
C TYR A 116 2.97 23.82 -16.22
N LYS A 117 3.41 24.14 -14.99
CA LYS A 117 4.51 25.08 -14.78
C LYS A 117 5.85 24.38 -14.99
N THR A 118 6.57 24.78 -16.03
CA THR A 118 7.92 24.29 -16.33
C THR A 118 9.00 25.18 -15.70
N VAL A 119 10.21 24.63 -15.55
CA VAL A 119 11.42 25.41 -15.26
C VAL A 119 12.33 25.48 -16.48
N TYR A 120 13.31 26.41 -16.46
CA TYR A 120 14.24 26.58 -17.57
C TYR A 120 14.91 25.26 -17.98
N GLY A 121 14.91 24.96 -19.29
CA GLY A 121 15.47 23.74 -19.84
C GLY A 121 14.52 22.53 -19.85
N GLN A 122 13.23 22.73 -19.52
CA GLN A 122 12.19 21.72 -19.68
C GLN A 122 11.34 21.92 -20.94
N GLU A 123 10.94 20.80 -21.55
CA GLU A 123 10.02 20.74 -22.68
C GLU A 123 8.91 19.75 -22.36
N LEU A 124 7.66 20.06 -22.74
CA LEU A 124 6.50 19.22 -22.46
C LEU A 124 6.00 18.53 -23.73
N TYR A 125 5.67 17.25 -23.61
CA TYR A 125 5.19 16.40 -24.71
C TYR A 125 3.94 15.63 -24.27
N VAL A 126 3.13 15.19 -25.24
CA VAL A 126 2.04 14.22 -25.04
C VAL A 126 2.37 12.92 -25.77
N CYS A 127 2.14 11.79 -25.12
CA CYS A 127 2.33 10.46 -25.70
C CYS A 127 1.19 9.52 -25.30
N GLY A 128 0.75 8.67 -26.22
CA GLY A 128 -0.40 7.80 -25.98
C GLY A 128 -0.44 6.60 -26.91
N ASP A 129 -1.53 5.86 -26.85
CA ASP A 129 -1.76 4.66 -27.64
C ASP A 129 -1.84 4.88 -29.17
N PRO A 130 -2.42 5.97 -29.71
CA PRO A 130 -2.54 6.13 -31.16
C PRO A 130 -1.16 6.35 -31.79
N LYS A 131 -1.03 5.95 -33.05
CA LYS A 131 0.23 6.09 -33.82
C LYS A 131 0.67 7.55 -33.91
N GLU A 132 -0.30 8.46 -33.95
CA GLU A 132 -0.15 9.90 -34.05
C GLU A 132 0.33 10.54 -32.75
N MET A 133 0.18 9.85 -31.60
CA MET A 133 0.77 10.23 -30.32
C MET A 133 2.05 9.43 -29.99
N GLY A 134 2.54 8.62 -30.92
CA GLY A 134 3.81 7.90 -30.78
C GLY A 134 3.72 6.47 -30.25
N SER A 135 2.52 5.93 -29.98
CA SER A 135 2.31 4.55 -29.50
C SER A 135 3.14 4.21 -28.27
N TRP A 136 3.02 5.02 -27.21
CA TRP A 136 3.76 4.90 -25.95
C TRP A 136 5.29 4.94 -26.07
N ASN A 137 5.84 5.41 -27.20
CA ASN A 137 7.27 5.62 -27.38
C ASN A 137 7.63 7.10 -27.12
N PRO A 138 8.33 7.44 -26.02
CA PRO A 138 8.72 8.81 -25.69
C PRO A 138 9.45 9.54 -26.82
N ARG A 139 10.22 8.83 -27.66
CA ARG A 139 10.96 9.44 -28.77
C ARG A 139 10.07 9.87 -29.93
N ARG A 140 8.82 9.41 -29.95
CA ARG A 140 7.79 9.74 -30.94
C ARG A 140 6.66 10.56 -30.33
N ALA A 141 6.82 11.02 -29.08
CA ALA A 141 5.85 11.88 -28.42
C ALA A 141 5.71 13.22 -29.15
N VAL A 142 4.53 13.82 -29.05
CA VAL A 142 4.19 15.07 -29.72
C VAL A 142 4.59 16.23 -28.83
N LEU A 143 5.44 17.12 -29.32
CA LEU A 143 5.85 18.34 -28.60
C LEU A 143 4.65 19.27 -28.39
N LEU A 144 4.49 19.76 -27.18
CA LEU A 144 3.55 20.83 -26.84
C LEU A 144 4.29 22.17 -26.86
N ASN A 145 3.62 23.22 -27.30
CA ASN A 145 4.17 24.57 -27.37
C ASN A 145 3.65 25.40 -26.21
N TYR A 146 4.53 26.14 -25.54
CA TYR A 146 4.14 27.08 -24.50
C TYR A 146 3.36 28.26 -25.09
N VAL A 147 2.22 28.60 -24.49
CA VAL A 147 1.33 29.68 -24.99
C VAL A 147 1.05 30.79 -23.97
N GLY A 148 1.71 30.75 -22.80
CA GLY A 148 1.54 31.73 -21.72
C GLY A 148 0.73 31.17 -20.54
N ASP A 149 0.84 31.84 -19.38
CA ASP A 149 0.14 31.50 -18.13
C ASP A 149 0.26 30.01 -17.73
N ASP A 150 1.45 29.44 -17.91
CA ASP A 150 1.75 28.03 -17.60
C ASP A 150 0.95 27.01 -18.43
N TYR A 151 0.40 27.42 -19.58
CA TYR A 151 -0.28 26.53 -20.52
C TYR A 151 0.60 26.09 -21.69
N TRP A 152 0.39 24.84 -22.09
CA TRP A 152 1.05 24.17 -23.19
C TRP A 152 0.04 23.55 -24.14
N GLU A 153 0.31 23.62 -25.44
CA GLU A 153 -0.65 23.20 -26.45
C GLU A 153 -0.05 22.38 -27.58
N GLY A 154 -0.79 21.36 -28.00
CA GLY A 154 -0.41 20.49 -29.11
C GLY A 154 -1.63 20.03 -29.87
N THR A 155 -1.46 19.72 -31.15
CA THR A 155 -2.56 19.27 -32.01
C THR A 155 -2.15 18.00 -32.72
N ILE A 156 -3.04 17.01 -32.69
CA ILE A 156 -2.93 15.79 -33.47
C ILE A 156 -4.15 15.67 -34.40
N ARG A 157 -4.02 14.80 -35.39
CA ARG A 157 -5.09 14.44 -36.31
C ARG A 157 -5.30 12.95 -36.24
N LEU A 158 -6.53 12.54 -35.99
CA LEU A 158 -6.92 11.14 -35.98
C LEU A 158 -7.82 10.87 -37.19
N PRO A 159 -7.85 9.64 -37.71
CA PRO A 159 -8.81 9.28 -38.75
C PRO A 159 -10.26 9.41 -38.22
N LEU A 160 -11.21 9.71 -39.11
CA LEU A 160 -12.64 9.65 -38.79
C LEU A 160 -13.05 8.26 -38.34
N ASN A 161 -14.04 8.19 -37.46
CA ASN A 161 -14.48 6.96 -36.82
C ASN A 161 -16.00 6.82 -36.84
N ASP A 162 -16.50 5.72 -37.39
CA ASP A 162 -17.94 5.41 -37.39
C ASP A 162 -18.42 4.82 -36.04
N LYS A 163 -17.49 4.52 -35.13
CA LYS A 163 -17.75 3.95 -33.81
C LYS A 163 -16.99 4.73 -32.74
N PRO A 164 -17.52 4.79 -31.50
CA PRO A 164 -16.76 5.34 -30.38
C PRO A 164 -15.39 4.68 -30.24
N GLN A 165 -14.37 5.47 -29.96
CA GLN A 165 -13.01 5.03 -29.68
C GLN A 165 -12.51 5.60 -28.36
N VAL A 166 -11.65 4.86 -27.66
CA VAL A 166 -11.01 5.31 -26.43
C VAL A 166 -9.58 5.69 -26.75
N LEU A 167 -9.14 6.85 -26.27
CA LEU A 167 -7.75 7.28 -26.30
C LEU A 167 -7.16 7.17 -24.90
N TYR A 168 -5.94 6.63 -24.83
CA TYR A 168 -5.12 6.63 -23.63
C TYR A 168 -3.84 7.43 -23.86
N TYR A 169 -3.52 8.36 -22.97
CA TYR A 169 -2.31 9.17 -23.08
C TYR A 169 -1.75 9.61 -21.72
N LYS A 170 -0.55 10.19 -21.76
CA LYS A 170 0.12 10.87 -20.65
C LYS A 170 1.01 11.99 -21.15
N TYR A 171 1.34 12.92 -20.27
CA TYR A 171 2.37 13.92 -20.54
C TYR A 171 3.77 13.43 -20.15
N ILE A 172 4.78 13.95 -20.86
CA ILE A 172 6.20 13.69 -20.62
C ILE A 172 6.92 15.02 -20.51
N VAL A 173 7.72 15.18 -19.46
CA VAL A 173 8.60 16.34 -19.30
C VAL A 173 10.02 15.90 -19.64
N TYR A 174 10.59 16.48 -20.69
CA TYR A 174 12.01 16.34 -21.01
C TYR A 174 12.82 17.41 -20.27
N THR A 175 14.02 17.04 -19.81
CA THR A 175 14.96 17.94 -19.14
C THR A 175 16.30 17.98 -19.88
N SER A 176 17.06 19.06 -19.68
CA SER A 176 18.42 19.20 -20.20
C SER A 176 19.47 18.86 -19.11
N PRO A 177 20.44 17.95 -19.36
CA PRO A 177 20.63 17.14 -20.57
C PRO A 177 19.56 16.05 -20.69
N ARG A 178 19.26 15.66 -21.94
CA ARG A 178 18.12 14.89 -22.50
C ARG A 178 17.57 13.68 -21.71
N ASN A 179 17.21 13.88 -20.45
CA ASN A 179 16.45 12.96 -19.61
C ASN A 179 14.95 13.28 -19.73
N PHE A 180 14.08 12.40 -19.24
CA PHE A 180 12.66 12.67 -19.15
C PHE A 180 12.01 11.94 -17.97
N PHE A 181 10.86 12.45 -17.54
CA PHE A 181 9.96 11.75 -16.63
C PHE A 181 8.53 11.85 -17.14
N TRP A 182 7.74 10.82 -16.82
CA TRP A 182 6.31 10.80 -17.11
C TRP A 182 5.55 11.55 -16.03
N GLU A 183 4.42 12.11 -16.43
CA GLU A 183 3.34 12.49 -15.52
C GLU A 183 3.00 11.40 -14.51
N GLY A 184 2.60 11.83 -13.30
CA GLY A 184 2.15 10.96 -12.21
C GLY A 184 0.85 10.21 -12.54
N GLU A 185 0.29 9.52 -11.55
CA GLU A 185 -1.03 8.86 -11.63
C GLU A 185 -1.20 7.78 -12.72
N GLU A 186 -2.44 7.32 -12.95
CA GLU A 186 -2.80 6.43 -14.06
C GLU A 186 -2.80 7.15 -15.41
N ASN A 187 -2.90 6.38 -16.51
CA ASN A 187 -3.04 6.97 -17.84
C ASN A 187 -4.36 7.73 -17.95
N HIS A 188 -4.31 8.90 -18.58
CA HIS A 188 -5.52 9.59 -18.99
C HIS A 188 -6.33 8.70 -19.92
N LYS A 189 -7.65 8.69 -19.74
CA LYS A 189 -8.59 7.92 -20.57
C LYS A 189 -9.68 8.85 -21.08
N PHE A 190 -9.85 8.92 -22.40
CA PHE A 190 -10.90 9.71 -23.01
C PHE A 190 -11.68 8.93 -24.07
N GLU A 191 -13.00 8.96 -23.95
CA GLU A 191 -13.93 8.39 -24.90
C GLU A 191 -14.33 9.44 -25.92
N ILE A 192 -13.98 9.19 -27.19
CA ILE A 192 -14.43 9.98 -28.33
C ILE A 192 -15.56 9.20 -28.99
N GLY A 193 -16.77 9.76 -28.98
CA GLY A 193 -17.91 9.16 -29.68
C GLY A 193 -17.70 9.03 -31.20
N ALA A 194 -18.66 8.45 -31.90
CA ALA A 194 -18.56 8.27 -33.35
C ALA A 194 -18.54 9.64 -34.06
N ALA A 195 -17.45 9.95 -34.75
CA ALA A 195 -17.30 11.14 -35.59
C ALA A 195 -17.10 10.72 -37.06
N PRO A 196 -18.19 10.37 -37.78
CA PRO A 196 -18.14 10.01 -39.20
C PRO A 196 -17.93 11.23 -40.11
N SER A 197 -17.99 12.44 -39.55
CA SER A 197 -17.77 13.70 -40.24
C SER A 197 -16.73 14.55 -39.51
N PRO A 198 -16.06 15.45 -40.23
CA PRO A 198 -15.17 16.44 -39.65
C PRO A 198 -15.69 17.14 -38.38
N THR A 199 -14.93 17.05 -37.29
CA THR A 199 -15.24 17.67 -36.00
C THR A 199 -13.95 17.96 -35.22
N ILE A 200 -14.04 18.86 -34.25
CA ILE A 200 -12.92 19.31 -33.43
C ILE A 200 -13.18 18.93 -31.97
N PHE A 201 -12.22 18.23 -31.39
CA PHE A 201 -12.14 17.96 -29.96
C PHE A 201 -11.02 18.80 -29.34
N GLU A 202 -11.38 19.51 -28.28
CA GLU A 202 -10.43 20.22 -27.45
C GLU A 202 -10.39 19.58 -26.07
N ILE A 203 -9.21 19.18 -25.63
CA ILE A 203 -8.98 18.60 -24.32
C ILE A 203 -8.23 19.64 -23.50
N ASN A 204 -8.95 20.28 -22.59
CA ASN A 204 -8.41 21.17 -21.57
C ASN A 204 -8.15 20.33 -20.31
N ASP A 205 -6.88 20.23 -19.95
CA ASP A 205 -6.39 19.22 -19.03
C ASP A 205 -5.40 19.81 -18.04
N VAL A 206 -5.09 19.04 -17.00
CA VAL A 206 -4.13 19.39 -15.96
C VAL A 206 -3.10 18.28 -15.86
N PHE A 207 -1.83 18.65 -15.76
CA PHE A 207 -0.79 17.67 -15.50
C PHE A 207 -0.98 17.07 -14.10
N HIS A 208 -1.23 15.76 -14.02
CA HIS A 208 -1.40 15.03 -12.79
C HIS A 208 -0.04 14.77 -12.11
N TRP A 209 0.05 15.05 -10.82
CA TRP A 209 1.17 14.67 -9.98
C TRP A 209 0.69 13.73 -8.87
N ASN A 210 1.60 12.95 -8.28
CA ASN A 210 1.23 12.10 -7.16
C ASN A 210 0.91 12.99 -5.95
N ASP A 211 -0.32 12.96 -5.47
CA ASP A 211 -0.77 13.72 -4.31
C ASP A 211 -1.29 12.75 -3.24
N PRO A 212 -0.57 12.59 -2.13
CA PRO A 212 -0.91 11.57 -1.14
C PRO A 212 -2.28 11.80 -0.49
N ILE A 213 -2.81 13.03 -0.49
CA ILE A 213 -4.17 13.30 -0.01
C ILE A 213 -5.14 12.69 -1.01
N ILE A 214 -5.05 13.08 -2.28
CA ILE A 214 -5.97 12.60 -3.33
C ILE A 214 -5.96 11.07 -3.40
N ASP A 215 -4.77 10.46 -3.34
CA ASP A 215 -4.58 9.01 -3.38
C ASP A 215 -5.31 8.34 -2.22
N VAL A 216 -5.06 8.80 -0.98
CA VAL A 216 -5.69 8.25 0.22
C VAL A 216 -7.20 8.37 0.16
N TYR A 217 -7.76 9.52 -0.23
CA TYR A 217 -9.22 9.68 -0.31
C TYR A 217 -9.87 8.90 -1.46
N SER A 218 -9.10 8.45 -2.44
CA SER A 218 -9.59 7.61 -3.54
C SER A 218 -9.59 6.12 -3.20
N THR A 219 -9.07 5.73 -2.03
CA THR A 219 -9.04 4.34 -1.56
C THR A 219 -10.42 3.82 -1.11
N SER A 220 -10.52 2.49 -1.03
CA SER A 220 -11.71 1.72 -0.69
C SER A 220 -12.45 2.18 0.58
N PRO A 221 -11.80 2.55 1.71
CA PRO A 221 -12.50 3.02 2.90
C PRO A 221 -13.36 4.25 2.64
N PHE A 222 -12.92 5.16 1.77
CA PHE A 222 -13.66 6.36 1.46
C PHE A 222 -14.67 6.12 0.34
N VAL A 223 -14.24 5.46 -0.75
CA VAL A 223 -15.07 5.29 -1.94
C VAL A 223 -16.13 4.20 -1.77
N ASP A 224 -15.74 3.05 -1.23
CA ASP A 224 -16.60 1.86 -1.15
C ASP A 224 -17.35 1.75 0.18
N VAL A 225 -17.02 2.58 1.19
CA VAL A 225 -17.61 2.50 2.54
C VAL A 225 -18.15 3.85 3.03
N ILE A 226 -17.30 4.80 3.42
CA ILE A 226 -17.71 6.02 4.14
C ILE A 226 -18.55 6.95 3.24
N ASN A 227 -18.06 7.24 2.04
CA ASN A 227 -18.74 8.08 1.05
C ASN A 227 -19.44 7.24 -0.03
N ARG A 228 -19.65 5.96 0.25
CA ARG A 228 -20.32 5.04 -0.66
C ARG A 228 -21.68 5.60 -1.05
N ARG A 229 -21.98 5.51 -2.33
CA ARG A 229 -23.25 5.96 -2.91
C ARG A 229 -23.73 4.98 -3.96
N ILE A 230 -25.03 4.68 -3.92
CA ILE A 230 -25.71 3.92 -4.97
C ILE A 230 -26.24 4.97 -5.95
N SER A 231 -25.52 5.18 -7.05
CA SER A 231 -25.97 6.14 -8.06
C SER A 231 -27.28 5.64 -8.69
N THR A 232 -28.28 6.50 -8.71
CA THR A 232 -29.52 6.30 -9.48
C THR A 232 -29.40 6.90 -10.90
N SER A 233 -28.29 7.56 -11.18
CA SER A 233 -28.03 8.21 -12.47
C SER A 233 -27.71 7.18 -13.54
N SER A 234 -28.04 7.48 -14.80
CA SER A 234 -27.57 6.69 -15.93
C SER A 234 -26.15 7.10 -16.32
N PRO A 235 -25.35 6.20 -16.92
CA PRO A 235 -24.07 6.58 -17.51
C PRO A 235 -24.29 7.67 -18.56
N ILE A 236 -23.41 8.68 -18.58
CA ILE A 236 -23.44 9.73 -19.59
C ILE A 236 -22.59 9.28 -20.77
N SER A 237 -23.16 9.27 -21.98
CA SER A 237 -22.38 9.11 -23.21
C SER A 237 -21.88 10.48 -23.70
N PHE A 238 -20.57 10.58 -23.91
CA PHE A 238 -19.94 11.76 -24.50
C PHE A 238 -20.04 11.74 -26.02
N GLU A 239 -21.25 11.98 -26.53
CA GLU A 239 -21.46 12.13 -27.97
C GLU A 239 -20.83 13.44 -28.48
N PRO A 240 -20.20 13.45 -29.67
CA PRO A 240 -19.65 14.66 -30.25
C PRO A 240 -20.76 15.68 -30.52
N ASN A 241 -20.40 16.96 -30.45
CA ASN A 241 -21.27 18.01 -30.94
C ASN A 241 -21.48 17.88 -32.46
N THR A 242 -22.69 18.19 -32.92
CA THR A 242 -23.08 18.12 -34.34
C THR A 242 -23.43 19.48 -34.93
N GLN A 243 -23.52 20.53 -34.11
CA GLN A 243 -23.91 21.88 -34.53
C GLN A 243 -22.75 22.86 -34.35
N SER A 244 -22.55 23.76 -35.31
CA SER A 244 -21.45 24.75 -35.26
C SER A 244 -21.74 25.97 -34.39
N ASN A 245 -23.02 26.30 -34.15
CA ASN A 245 -23.42 27.45 -33.34
C ASN A 245 -23.41 27.17 -31.82
N THR A 246 -23.32 25.91 -31.41
CA THR A 246 -23.20 25.48 -30.02
C THR A 246 -21.86 24.80 -29.78
N VAL A 247 -21.49 24.65 -28.51
CA VAL A 247 -20.32 23.88 -28.09
C VAL A 247 -20.78 22.91 -27.01
N LYS A 248 -20.48 21.63 -27.19
CA LYS A 248 -20.76 20.63 -26.15
C LYS A 248 -19.53 20.48 -25.26
N ILE A 249 -19.70 20.69 -23.96
CA ILE A 249 -18.62 20.67 -22.97
C ILE A 249 -18.83 19.52 -22.00
N ASN A 250 -17.85 18.64 -21.93
CA ASN A 250 -17.81 17.47 -21.06
C ASN A 250 -16.87 17.77 -19.89
N PHE A 251 -17.39 17.83 -18.67
CA PHE A 251 -16.61 18.04 -17.46
C PHE A 251 -16.30 16.70 -16.80
N ILE A 252 -15.06 16.55 -16.34
CA ILE A 252 -14.57 15.39 -15.59
C ILE A 252 -13.73 15.91 -14.43
N VAL A 253 -14.03 15.44 -13.21
CA VAL A 253 -13.26 15.80 -12.02
C VAL A 253 -13.38 14.72 -10.94
N LYS A 254 -12.29 14.36 -10.27
CA LYS A 254 -12.35 13.54 -9.05
C LYS A 254 -12.77 14.40 -7.85
N CYS A 255 -13.75 13.94 -7.09
CA CYS A 255 -14.17 14.57 -5.84
C CYS A 255 -14.64 13.48 -4.84
N PRO A 256 -13.71 12.68 -4.28
CA PRO A 256 -14.03 11.60 -3.33
C PRO A 256 -14.60 12.10 -1.99
N TYR A 257 -14.44 13.39 -1.66
CA TYR A 257 -14.86 14.00 -0.39
C TYR A 257 -16.37 14.23 -0.25
N VAL A 258 -17.15 14.10 -1.32
CA VAL A 258 -18.59 14.44 -1.29
C VAL A 258 -19.34 13.36 -0.50
N ARG A 259 -19.87 13.74 0.67
CA ARG A 259 -20.60 12.84 1.58
C ARG A 259 -21.85 12.25 0.90
N PRO A 260 -22.38 11.09 1.34
CA PRO A 260 -23.51 10.44 0.68
C PRO A 260 -24.79 11.31 0.54
N ASN A 261 -25.01 12.22 1.49
CA ASN A 261 -26.12 13.18 1.48
C ASN A 261 -25.83 14.46 0.67
N GLN A 262 -24.65 14.56 0.05
CA GLN A 262 -24.20 15.72 -0.71
C GLN A 262 -24.07 15.43 -2.21
N GLU A 263 -24.11 16.50 -3.00
CA GLU A 263 -24.06 16.48 -4.45
C GLU A 263 -23.08 17.53 -4.98
N LEU A 264 -22.41 17.24 -6.10
CA LEU A 264 -21.46 18.14 -6.74
C LEU A 264 -22.12 18.89 -7.89
N TYR A 265 -21.91 20.20 -7.92
CA TYR A 265 -22.46 21.11 -8.92
C TYR A 265 -21.36 21.92 -9.60
N ILE A 266 -21.62 22.30 -10.85
CA ILE A 266 -20.87 23.30 -11.60
C ILE A 266 -21.69 24.58 -11.59
N VAL A 267 -21.10 25.67 -11.10
CA VAL A 267 -21.73 26.99 -11.05
C VAL A 267 -20.81 28.02 -11.67
N GLY A 268 -21.31 28.86 -12.56
CA GLY A 268 -20.46 29.80 -13.29
C GLY A 268 -21.18 31.00 -13.88
N SER A 269 -20.49 31.78 -14.69
CA SER A 269 -20.92 33.12 -15.13
C SER A 269 -21.97 33.14 -16.26
N THR A 270 -22.44 32.01 -16.76
CA THR A 270 -23.40 31.93 -17.88
C THR A 270 -24.70 31.25 -17.48
N PRO A 271 -25.78 31.43 -18.26
CA PRO A 271 -27.07 30.81 -17.99
C PRO A 271 -27.03 29.28 -17.87
N GLU A 272 -26.19 28.60 -18.66
CA GLU A 272 -26.10 27.14 -18.69
C GLU A 272 -25.53 26.53 -17.40
N VAL A 273 -24.82 27.34 -16.60
CA VAL A 273 -24.24 26.98 -15.29
C VAL A 273 -24.73 27.91 -14.18
N GLY A 274 -25.86 28.59 -14.38
CA GLY A 274 -26.62 29.25 -13.33
C GLY A 274 -26.26 30.69 -12.99
N GLU A 275 -25.37 31.38 -13.71
CA GLU A 275 -25.01 32.80 -13.48
C GLU A 275 -24.61 33.11 -12.01
N TRP A 276 -23.77 32.27 -11.42
CA TRP A 276 -23.34 32.32 -10.02
C TRP A 276 -24.43 32.05 -8.97
N ASP A 277 -25.63 31.65 -9.40
CA ASP A 277 -26.70 31.15 -8.53
C ASP A 277 -26.59 29.62 -8.39
N ALA A 278 -26.20 29.15 -7.21
CA ALA A 278 -26.02 27.73 -6.93
C ALA A 278 -27.33 26.92 -7.05
N GLU A 279 -28.50 27.55 -6.89
CA GLU A 279 -29.79 26.87 -7.11
C GLU A 279 -30.03 26.55 -8.59
N LYS A 280 -29.41 27.31 -9.49
CA LYS A 280 -29.46 27.11 -10.94
C LYS A 280 -28.21 26.40 -11.49
N GLY A 281 -27.31 25.99 -10.61
CA GLY A 281 -26.09 25.26 -10.97
C GLY A 281 -26.39 23.95 -11.68
N TYR A 282 -25.44 23.48 -12.49
CA TYR A 282 -25.56 22.19 -13.17
C TYR A 282 -25.09 21.05 -12.25
N LYS A 283 -25.98 20.13 -11.93
CA LYS A 283 -25.66 18.94 -11.12
C LYS A 283 -24.83 17.93 -11.91
N MET A 284 -23.69 17.51 -11.34
CA MET A 284 -22.86 16.46 -11.93
C MET A 284 -23.39 15.05 -11.57
N THR A 285 -23.14 14.07 -12.45
CA THR A 285 -23.45 12.66 -12.16
C THR A 285 -22.37 12.04 -11.27
N ASP A 286 -22.81 11.20 -10.34
CA ASP A 286 -21.98 10.38 -9.46
C ASP A 286 -21.88 8.91 -9.92
N TYR A 287 -22.35 8.60 -11.14
CA TYR A 287 -22.32 7.23 -11.67
C TYR A 287 -20.92 6.59 -11.68
N TYR A 288 -19.88 7.42 -11.85
CA TYR A 288 -18.47 7.01 -11.90
C TYR A 288 -17.69 7.35 -10.62
N PHE A 289 -18.39 7.60 -9.51
CA PHE A 289 -17.78 8.03 -8.25
C PHE A 289 -16.54 7.17 -7.89
N PRO A 290 -15.39 7.77 -7.53
CA PRO A 290 -15.20 9.17 -7.11
C PRO A 290 -15.03 10.20 -8.24
N GLU A 291 -15.09 9.76 -9.50
CA GLU A 291 -15.09 10.64 -10.67
C GLU A 291 -16.50 11.16 -10.95
N TRP A 292 -16.62 12.47 -11.08
CA TRP A 292 -17.86 13.16 -11.38
C TRP A 292 -17.86 13.64 -12.82
N LYS A 293 -18.97 13.46 -13.52
CA LYS A 293 -19.11 13.84 -14.93
C LYS A 293 -20.29 14.76 -15.17
N ALA A 294 -20.17 15.64 -16.17
CA ALA A 294 -21.28 16.40 -16.71
C ALA A 294 -21.09 16.61 -18.21
N SER A 295 -22.18 16.72 -18.97
CA SER A 295 -22.16 17.01 -20.40
C SER A 295 -23.21 18.08 -20.67
N ILE A 296 -22.75 19.31 -20.94
CA ILE A 296 -23.59 20.51 -21.06
C ILE A 296 -23.41 21.10 -22.46
N VAL A 297 -24.50 21.55 -23.07
CA VAL A 297 -24.46 22.26 -24.35
C VAL A 297 -24.51 23.76 -24.07
N PHE A 298 -23.49 24.48 -24.51
CA PHE A 298 -23.37 25.93 -24.38
C PHE A 298 -23.63 26.62 -25.72
N ASN A 299 -24.16 27.84 -25.67
CA ASN A 299 -24.12 28.73 -26.82
C ASN A 299 -22.65 29.12 -27.09
N SER A 300 -22.24 29.19 -28.36
CA SER A 300 -20.87 29.62 -28.69
C SER A 300 -20.54 31.02 -28.15
N ASN A 301 -21.54 31.88 -27.98
CA ASN A 301 -21.38 33.23 -27.41
C ASN A 301 -21.22 33.23 -25.88
N SER A 302 -21.48 32.11 -25.21
CA SER A 302 -21.28 31.95 -23.77
C SER A 302 -19.81 31.71 -23.40
N LEU A 303 -18.92 31.55 -24.38
CA LEU A 303 -17.48 31.36 -24.16
C LEU A 303 -16.75 32.73 -24.22
N PRO A 304 -15.79 33.01 -23.30
CA PRO A 304 -15.37 32.17 -22.18
C PRO A 304 -16.39 32.28 -21.06
N PHE A 305 -16.26 31.40 -20.09
CA PHE A 305 -16.94 31.62 -18.83
C PHE A 305 -16.08 31.18 -17.67
N ASP A 306 -16.35 31.83 -16.55
CA ASP A 306 -15.78 31.45 -15.27
C ASP A 306 -16.72 30.44 -14.60
N TYR A 307 -16.16 29.46 -13.88
CA TYR A 307 -16.92 28.51 -13.11
C TYR A 307 -16.17 28.04 -11.86
N LYS A 308 -16.92 27.43 -10.94
CA LYS A 308 -16.43 26.75 -9.75
C LYS A 308 -17.21 25.46 -9.56
N TYR A 309 -16.58 24.54 -8.84
CA TYR A 309 -17.29 23.42 -8.24
C TYR A 309 -17.86 23.83 -6.88
N CYS A 310 -19.08 23.40 -6.57
CA CYS A 310 -19.63 23.54 -5.23
C CYS A 310 -20.32 22.25 -4.79
N ILE A 311 -20.31 22.01 -3.48
CA ILE A 311 -21.00 20.89 -2.85
C ILE A 311 -22.28 21.44 -2.24
N LYS A 312 -23.42 20.82 -2.54
CA LYS A 312 -24.72 21.15 -1.96
C LYS A 312 -25.24 19.96 -1.15
N ASP A 313 -25.81 20.24 0.01
CA ASP A 313 -26.52 19.23 0.79
C ASP A 313 -27.91 18.97 0.19
N LYS A 314 -28.35 17.71 0.20
CA LYS A 314 -29.72 17.34 -0.25
C LYS A 314 -30.80 17.88 0.69
N THR A 315 -30.47 18.14 1.96
CA THR A 315 -31.46 18.51 2.99
C THR A 315 -31.30 19.94 3.53
N SER A 316 -30.17 20.60 3.28
CA SER A 316 -29.89 21.98 3.68
C SER A 316 -29.75 22.89 2.48
N THR A 317 -29.94 24.20 2.68
CA THR A 317 -29.59 25.24 1.70
C THR A 317 -28.09 25.59 1.71
N ASP A 318 -27.29 24.91 2.53
CA ASP A 318 -25.85 25.15 2.62
C ASP A 318 -25.13 24.72 1.34
N VAL A 319 -24.30 25.64 0.84
CA VAL A 319 -23.45 25.43 -0.33
C VAL A 319 -22.00 25.67 0.04
N ILE A 320 -21.16 24.65 -0.14
CA ILE A 320 -19.72 24.73 0.09
C ILE A 320 -19.05 25.01 -1.24
N TRP A 321 -18.49 26.21 -1.38
CA TRP A 321 -17.81 26.65 -2.58
C TRP A 321 -16.35 26.25 -2.61
N GLU A 322 -15.84 25.95 -3.79
CA GLU A 322 -14.41 25.80 -4.03
C GLU A 322 -13.65 27.08 -3.62
N SER A 323 -12.61 26.92 -2.81
CA SER A 323 -11.87 28.04 -2.17
C SER A 323 -10.85 28.71 -3.09
N ARG A 324 -10.32 27.99 -4.09
CA ARG A 324 -9.36 28.49 -5.08
C ARG A 324 -10.01 29.50 -6.05
N PRO A 325 -9.24 30.32 -6.80
CA PRO A 325 -9.80 31.26 -7.78
C PRO A 325 -10.74 30.60 -8.79
N ASN A 326 -11.58 31.41 -9.47
CA ASN A 326 -12.47 30.92 -10.51
C ASN A 326 -11.68 30.13 -11.56
N ARG A 327 -12.20 28.96 -11.94
CA ARG A 327 -11.73 28.23 -13.11
C ARG A 327 -12.28 28.94 -14.34
N ILE A 328 -11.56 28.84 -15.45
CA ILE A 328 -11.93 29.51 -16.70
C ILE A 328 -12.08 28.44 -17.77
N CYS A 329 -13.26 28.38 -18.38
CA CYS A 329 -13.43 27.75 -19.67
C CYS A 329 -12.97 28.76 -20.74
N PRO A 330 -11.83 28.52 -21.40
CA PRO A 330 -11.16 29.55 -22.19
C PRO A 330 -11.92 29.91 -23.49
N ILE A 331 -11.80 31.19 -23.89
CA ILE A 331 -12.49 31.81 -25.03
C ILE A 331 -11.87 31.49 -26.39
N ASN A 332 -10.54 31.38 -26.44
CA ASN A 332 -9.75 31.58 -27.65
C ASN A 332 -8.45 30.78 -27.62
N LEU A 333 -8.53 29.46 -27.65
CA LEU A 333 -7.32 28.68 -27.86
C LEU A 333 -7.06 28.44 -29.33
N ILE A 334 -8.12 28.24 -30.12
CA ILE A 334 -7.96 27.92 -31.53
C ILE A 334 -8.50 29.03 -32.41
N LYS A 335 -7.62 29.57 -33.26
CA LYS A 335 -8.02 29.92 -34.61
C LYS A 335 -8.45 28.62 -35.29
N CYS A 336 -9.62 28.06 -34.97
CA CYS A 336 -10.23 26.91 -35.67
C CYS A 336 -11.33 27.44 -36.58
N ASP A 337 -11.65 26.72 -37.64
CA ASP A 337 -12.77 27.12 -38.48
C ASP A 337 -14.09 26.87 -37.74
N GLU A 338 -14.75 27.95 -37.31
CA GLU A 338 -16.05 27.96 -36.63
C GLU A 338 -17.17 27.29 -37.43
N SER A 339 -16.92 26.98 -38.70
CA SER A 339 -17.84 26.23 -39.56
C SER A 339 -17.99 24.76 -39.14
N PHE A 340 -17.08 24.21 -38.33
CA PHE A 340 -17.14 22.81 -37.86
C PHE A 340 -17.71 22.70 -36.43
N PRO A 341 -18.46 21.62 -36.13
CA PRO A 341 -18.89 21.33 -34.77
C PRO A 341 -17.69 21.17 -33.81
N ARG A 342 -17.86 21.67 -32.58
CA ARG A 342 -16.81 21.65 -31.55
C ARG A 342 -17.29 20.96 -30.28
N SER A 343 -16.46 20.10 -29.73
CA SER A 343 -16.64 19.50 -28.42
C SER A 343 -15.42 19.83 -27.55
N ILE A 344 -15.66 20.32 -26.34
CA ILE A 344 -14.61 20.59 -25.35
C ILE A 344 -14.71 19.53 -24.26
N ILE A 345 -13.58 19.05 -23.81
CA ILE A 345 -13.44 18.20 -22.64
C ILE A 345 -12.62 18.99 -21.63
N ILE A 346 -13.18 19.16 -20.44
CA ILE A 346 -12.53 19.81 -19.30
C ILE A 346 -12.26 18.71 -18.30
N ASN A 347 -10.99 18.31 -18.20
CA ASN A 347 -10.50 17.44 -17.14
C ASN A 347 -9.79 18.31 -16.10
N ASP A 348 -10.50 18.58 -15.01
CA ASP A 348 -9.98 19.40 -13.91
C ASP A 348 -9.18 18.57 -12.89
N TRP A 349 -8.95 17.29 -13.19
CA TRP A 349 -8.30 16.25 -12.39
C TRP A 349 -8.95 16.00 -11.03
N PHE A 350 -8.90 16.98 -10.14
CA PHE A 350 -9.43 16.90 -8.78
C PHE A 350 -9.97 18.24 -8.28
N THR A 351 -11.13 18.17 -7.61
CA THR A 351 -11.70 19.26 -6.85
C THR A 351 -11.90 18.89 -5.39
N ASN A 352 -11.73 19.88 -4.52
CA ASN A 352 -12.08 19.73 -3.11
C ASN A 352 -12.70 21.02 -2.57
N PRO A 353 -14.00 21.22 -2.79
CA PRO A 353 -14.70 22.35 -2.19
C PRO A 353 -14.67 22.32 -0.65
N ASN A 354 -14.67 21.12 -0.05
CA ASN A 354 -14.60 20.96 1.39
C ASN A 354 -13.15 20.80 1.88
N THR A 355 -12.54 21.89 2.35
CA THR A 355 -11.16 21.86 2.87
C THR A 355 -10.99 21.20 4.25
N GLU A 356 -12.08 20.74 4.89
CA GLU A 356 -11.98 20.03 6.16
C GLU A 356 -11.32 18.66 6.00
N LYS A 357 -10.29 18.40 6.82
CA LYS A 357 -9.63 17.10 6.87
C LYS A 357 -10.51 16.08 7.57
N PHE A 358 -10.63 14.89 6.98
CA PHE A 358 -11.31 13.76 7.62
C PHE A 358 -10.57 13.34 8.90
N LYS A 359 -11.32 13.07 9.97
CA LYS A 359 -10.82 12.40 11.17
C LYS A 359 -11.79 11.28 11.51
N GLY A 360 -11.30 10.05 11.65
CA GLY A 360 -12.10 8.87 11.95
C GLY A 360 -11.75 8.25 13.30
N PHE A 361 -12.70 7.48 13.82
CA PHE A 361 -12.58 6.67 15.03
C PHE A 361 -12.81 5.19 14.68
N GLY A 362 -11.98 4.31 15.22
CA GLY A 362 -12.03 2.87 14.98
C GLY A 362 -11.75 2.05 16.22
N ILE A 363 -12.15 0.78 16.17
CA ILE A 363 -11.86 -0.23 17.20
C ILE A 363 -10.97 -1.32 16.66
N SER A 364 -10.11 -1.89 17.51
CA SER A 364 -9.29 -3.06 17.19
C SER A 364 -9.69 -4.22 18.09
N VAL A 365 -9.95 -5.38 17.47
CA VAL A 365 -10.38 -6.59 18.16
C VAL A 365 -9.71 -7.83 17.54
N PRO A 366 -9.25 -8.80 18.34
CA PRO A 366 -9.02 -10.16 17.85
C PRO A 366 -10.38 -10.82 17.60
N LEU A 367 -10.59 -11.36 16.39
CA LEU A 367 -11.84 -12.07 16.06
C LEU A 367 -12.09 -13.24 17.02
N SER A 368 -11.03 -13.96 17.41
CA SER A 368 -11.10 -15.08 18.35
C SER A 368 -11.69 -14.69 19.71
N SER A 369 -11.47 -13.46 20.15
CA SER A 369 -11.85 -13.00 21.49
C SER A 369 -13.31 -12.60 21.63
N LEU A 370 -14.02 -12.38 20.51
CA LEU A 370 -15.42 -11.95 20.52
C LEU A 370 -16.33 -12.98 21.20
N ARG A 371 -17.37 -12.48 21.87
CA ARG A 371 -18.48 -13.25 22.38
C ARG A 371 -19.77 -12.76 21.76
N SER A 372 -20.60 -13.68 21.29
CA SER A 372 -21.98 -13.42 20.90
C SER A 372 -22.88 -14.52 21.45
N LYS A 373 -24.20 -14.29 21.41
CA LYS A 373 -25.18 -15.32 21.77
C LYS A 373 -25.12 -16.54 20.85
N MET A 374 -24.53 -16.42 19.66
CA MET A 374 -24.42 -17.49 18.66
C MET A 374 -23.04 -18.16 18.62
N SER A 375 -21.99 -17.45 19.08
CA SER A 375 -20.61 -17.92 19.08
C SER A 375 -20.44 -19.26 19.81
N VAL A 376 -19.54 -20.13 19.33
CA VAL A 376 -19.30 -21.47 19.92
C VAL A 376 -17.91 -21.48 20.55
N GLY A 377 -17.76 -20.85 21.72
CA GLY A 377 -16.49 -20.80 22.46
C GLY A 377 -15.40 -19.87 21.90
N ILE A 378 -15.58 -19.38 20.67
CA ILE A 378 -14.67 -18.47 19.96
C ILE A 378 -15.51 -17.57 19.04
N GLY A 379 -15.07 -16.33 18.81
CA GLY A 379 -15.72 -15.46 17.83
C GLY A 379 -15.65 -16.02 16.41
N GLN A 380 -16.65 -15.69 15.58
CA GLN A 380 -16.87 -16.26 14.25
C GLN A 380 -17.10 -15.17 13.21
N TYR A 381 -16.97 -15.49 11.92
CA TYR A 381 -17.14 -14.50 10.85
C TYR A 381 -18.49 -13.78 10.88
N THR A 382 -19.56 -14.45 11.29
CA THR A 382 -20.91 -13.89 11.38
C THR A 382 -21.09 -12.93 12.56
N ASP A 383 -20.27 -13.04 13.61
CA ASP A 383 -20.33 -12.16 14.80
C ASP A 383 -19.94 -10.71 14.47
N LEU A 384 -19.19 -10.51 13.37
CA LEU A 384 -18.82 -9.18 12.89
C LEU A 384 -20.02 -8.29 12.59
N ASN A 385 -21.20 -8.86 12.24
CA ASN A 385 -22.40 -8.05 11.99
C ASN A 385 -22.86 -7.33 13.26
N GLY A 386 -22.91 -8.02 14.40
CA GLY A 386 -23.25 -7.38 15.67
C GLY A 386 -22.20 -6.37 16.10
N LEU A 387 -20.92 -6.60 15.78
CA LEU A 387 -19.86 -5.63 16.05
C LEU A 387 -19.98 -4.38 15.16
N VAL A 388 -20.43 -4.52 13.92
CA VAL A 388 -20.77 -3.40 13.02
C VAL A 388 -21.93 -2.58 13.59
N ASP A 389 -22.97 -3.24 14.11
CA ASP A 389 -24.08 -2.56 14.79
C ASP A 389 -23.58 -1.74 15.98
N TYR A 390 -22.72 -2.34 16.81
CA TYR A 390 -22.13 -1.64 17.95
C TYR A 390 -21.23 -0.47 17.52
N CYS A 391 -20.46 -0.63 16.45
CA CYS A 391 -19.66 0.47 15.88
C CYS A 391 -20.52 1.66 15.49
N ASN A 392 -21.65 1.42 14.82
CA ASN A 392 -22.60 2.47 14.47
C ASN A 392 -23.21 3.16 15.70
N ASP A 393 -23.47 2.41 16.77
CA ASP A 393 -23.98 2.96 18.02
C ASP A 393 -23.01 3.95 18.69
N ILE A 394 -21.71 3.81 18.48
CA ILE A 394 -20.67 4.68 19.07
C ILE A 394 -19.98 5.61 18.07
N TYR A 395 -20.45 5.67 16.81
CA TYR A 395 -19.80 6.39 15.69
C TYR A 395 -18.36 5.93 15.38
N SER A 396 -18.07 4.66 15.63
CA SER A 396 -16.89 4.02 15.06
C SER A 396 -17.15 3.68 13.60
N SER A 397 -16.29 4.16 12.70
CA SER A 397 -16.38 3.87 11.27
C SER A 397 -15.35 2.82 10.82
N LEU A 398 -14.64 2.17 11.75
CA LEU A 398 -13.62 1.18 11.43
C LEU A 398 -13.53 0.04 12.46
N ILE A 399 -13.37 -1.18 11.97
CA ILE A 399 -12.99 -2.38 12.75
C ILE A 399 -11.65 -2.89 12.21
N GLN A 400 -10.63 -2.91 13.05
CA GLN A 400 -9.35 -3.56 12.79
C GLN A 400 -9.36 -4.97 13.37
N LEU A 401 -9.10 -5.95 12.51
CA LEU A 401 -8.89 -7.34 12.90
C LEU A 401 -7.40 -7.69 12.88
N LEU A 402 -7.01 -8.64 13.74
CA LEU A 402 -5.73 -9.36 13.61
C LEU A 402 -5.75 -10.25 12.36
N PRO A 403 -4.62 -10.86 11.97
CA PRO A 403 -4.63 -11.79 10.85
C PRO A 403 -5.61 -12.95 11.08
N ILE A 404 -6.44 -13.23 10.08
CA ILE A 404 -7.47 -14.28 10.09
C ILE A 404 -7.12 -15.46 9.17
N ASN A 405 -5.86 -15.51 8.74
CA ASN A 405 -5.35 -16.54 7.86
C ASN A 405 -5.21 -17.87 8.57
N ASP A 406 -5.22 -18.97 7.81
CA ASP A 406 -5.06 -20.31 8.36
C ASP A 406 -3.64 -20.50 8.94
N THR A 407 -3.60 -20.87 10.22
CA THR A 407 -2.40 -21.17 11.02
C THR A 407 -2.29 -22.67 11.33
N THR A 408 -3.21 -23.50 10.82
CA THR A 408 -3.30 -24.92 11.18
C THR A 408 -2.04 -25.69 10.80
N THR A 409 -1.35 -26.25 11.79
CA THR A 409 -0.27 -27.23 11.63
C THR A 409 -0.62 -28.57 12.29
N THR A 410 -1.03 -28.56 13.56
CA THR A 410 -1.38 -29.75 14.36
C THR A 410 -2.76 -29.66 15.01
N GLY A 411 -3.36 -28.47 15.07
CA GLY A 411 -4.61 -28.17 15.76
C GLY A 411 -4.45 -27.91 17.26
N ASP A 412 -3.23 -27.67 17.75
CA ASP A 412 -2.95 -27.40 19.16
C ASP A 412 -2.74 -25.89 19.46
N TRP A 413 -2.26 -25.57 20.67
CA TRP A 413 -2.03 -24.19 21.11
C TRP A 413 -1.05 -23.40 20.25
N SER A 414 -0.11 -24.06 19.59
CA SER A 414 0.88 -23.39 18.72
C SER A 414 0.23 -22.77 17.47
N ASP A 415 -0.94 -23.26 17.07
CA ASP A 415 -1.73 -22.72 15.95
C ASP A 415 -2.59 -21.53 16.37
N SER A 416 -2.71 -21.24 17.68
CA SER A 416 -3.47 -20.07 18.15
C SER A 416 -2.79 -18.73 17.79
N PHE A 417 -1.51 -18.74 17.39
CA PHE A 417 -0.75 -17.53 17.06
C PHE A 417 -1.07 -17.00 15.65
N PRO A 418 -1.82 -15.89 15.49
CA PRO A 418 -2.30 -15.44 14.17
C PRO A 418 -1.21 -15.00 13.19
N TYR A 419 0.00 -14.67 13.68
CA TYR A 419 1.13 -14.25 12.83
C TYR A 419 1.96 -15.43 12.32
N ARG A 420 1.70 -16.67 12.78
CA ARG A 420 2.33 -17.91 12.29
C ARG A 420 1.45 -18.59 11.24
N GLN A 421 1.27 -17.93 10.11
CA GLN A 421 0.38 -18.40 9.05
C GLN A 421 0.97 -19.62 8.34
N THR A 422 0.16 -20.68 8.20
CA THR A 422 0.46 -21.82 7.33
C THR A 422 0.23 -21.46 5.87
N SER A 423 -0.70 -20.53 5.59
CA SER A 423 -0.84 -19.91 4.27
C SER A 423 -1.19 -18.43 4.34
N SER A 424 -0.52 -17.66 3.49
CA SER A 424 -0.73 -16.24 3.28
C SER A 424 -2.07 -15.88 2.61
N PHE A 425 -2.82 -16.86 2.10
CA PHE A 425 -4.04 -16.64 1.30
C PHE A 425 -5.31 -17.25 1.89
N ALA A 426 -5.18 -18.40 2.54
CA ALA A 426 -6.28 -19.18 3.08
C ALA A 426 -6.84 -18.54 4.36
N LEU A 427 -8.16 -18.57 4.51
CA LEU A 427 -8.87 -18.12 5.71
C LEU A 427 -8.96 -19.25 6.74
N HIS A 428 -8.82 -18.94 8.02
CA HIS A 428 -8.81 -19.96 9.07
C HIS A 428 -10.19 -20.60 9.23
N PRO A 429 -10.31 -21.95 9.17
CA PRO A 429 -11.59 -22.65 9.35
C PRO A 429 -12.21 -22.52 10.75
N ILE A 430 -11.42 -22.16 11.78
CA ILE A 430 -11.93 -22.06 13.16
C ILE A 430 -12.99 -20.97 13.31
N TYR A 431 -12.97 -19.95 12.45
CA TYR A 431 -13.92 -18.85 12.48
C TYR A 431 -15.23 -19.12 11.73
N ILE A 432 -15.39 -20.31 11.12
CA ILE A 432 -16.65 -20.70 10.48
C ILE A 432 -17.75 -20.77 11.55
N ASP A 433 -18.89 -20.17 11.21
CA ASP A 433 -20.18 -20.38 11.87
C ASP A 433 -20.86 -21.61 11.28
N LEU A 434 -20.79 -22.72 12.03
CA LEU A 434 -21.38 -24.01 11.65
C LEU A 434 -22.89 -23.92 11.47
N LEU A 435 -23.59 -23.12 12.28
CA LEU A 435 -25.06 -23.02 12.26
C LEU A 435 -25.56 -22.20 11.07
N SER A 436 -24.73 -21.33 10.52
CA SER A 436 -25.06 -20.55 9.32
C SER A 436 -24.88 -21.33 8.00
N ILE A 437 -24.28 -22.52 8.03
CA ILE A 437 -24.10 -23.35 6.83
C ILE A 437 -25.46 -23.88 6.38
N LYS A 438 -25.74 -23.81 5.07
CA LYS A 438 -26.99 -24.35 4.51
C LYS A 438 -26.94 -25.89 4.49
N GLY A 439 -28.03 -26.53 4.94
CA GLY A 439 -28.16 -28.00 4.88
C GLY A 439 -27.47 -28.74 6.02
N VAL A 440 -27.16 -28.07 7.13
CA VAL A 440 -26.58 -28.72 8.32
C VAL A 440 -27.55 -29.76 8.87
N PRO A 441 -27.12 -31.01 9.12
CA PRO A 441 -27.97 -32.04 9.71
C PRO A 441 -28.45 -31.64 11.11
N GLN A 442 -29.69 -31.98 11.46
CA GLN A 442 -30.26 -31.67 12.79
C GLN A 442 -29.43 -32.23 13.95
N LYS A 443 -28.81 -33.41 13.75
CA LYS A 443 -27.89 -34.02 14.71
C LYS A 443 -26.71 -33.08 15.02
N VAL A 444 -26.07 -32.54 13.99
CA VAL A 444 -24.93 -31.61 14.13
C VAL A 444 -25.37 -30.32 14.81
N ILE A 445 -26.55 -29.79 14.49
CA ILE A 445 -27.10 -28.59 15.15
C ILE A 445 -27.20 -28.81 16.67
N ASN A 446 -27.75 -29.94 17.10
CA ASN A 446 -27.89 -30.25 18.53
C ASN A 446 -26.52 -30.35 19.22
N GLU A 447 -25.56 -31.06 18.63
CA GLU A 447 -24.21 -31.19 19.17
C GLU A 447 -23.49 -29.82 19.29
N VAL A 448 -23.69 -28.93 18.32
CA VAL A 448 -23.14 -27.56 18.36
C VAL A 448 -23.75 -26.75 19.50
N ILE A 449 -25.06 -26.87 19.76
CA ILE A 449 -25.74 -26.19 20.87
C ILE A 449 -25.25 -26.71 22.23
N ASP A 450 -25.05 -28.02 22.35
CA ASP A 450 -24.59 -28.66 23.58
C ASP A 450 -23.18 -28.17 23.95
N ILE A 451 -22.22 -28.26 23.02
CA ILE A 451 -20.84 -27.86 23.30
C ILE A 451 -20.70 -26.34 23.50
N LYS A 452 -21.51 -25.54 22.80
CA LYS A 452 -21.55 -24.08 22.96
C LYS A 452 -21.81 -23.70 24.42
N THR A 453 -22.79 -24.34 25.05
CA THR A 453 -23.15 -24.06 26.44
C THR A 453 -21.97 -24.30 27.38
N GLU A 454 -21.18 -25.34 27.15
CA GLU A 454 -19.99 -25.63 27.94
C GLU A 454 -18.87 -24.62 27.68
N LEU A 455 -18.52 -24.37 26.41
CA LEU A 455 -17.41 -23.52 26.02
C LEU A 455 -17.68 -22.04 26.33
N ASP A 456 -18.93 -21.57 26.29
CA ASP A 456 -19.29 -20.19 26.62
C ASP A 456 -19.07 -19.86 28.10
N ASN A 457 -19.12 -20.85 28.98
CA ASN A 457 -18.88 -20.65 30.41
C ASN A 457 -17.39 -20.56 30.77
N LEU A 458 -16.48 -20.83 29.82
CA LEU A 458 -15.04 -20.70 30.07
C LEU A 458 -14.61 -19.22 30.07
N PRO A 459 -13.68 -18.82 30.97
CA PRO A 459 -13.19 -17.45 31.05
C PRO A 459 -12.28 -17.06 29.87
N SER A 460 -11.62 -18.04 29.24
CA SER A 460 -10.74 -17.90 28.08
C SER A 460 -11.17 -18.83 26.95
N VAL A 461 -10.61 -18.63 25.74
CA VAL A 461 -10.86 -19.49 24.57
C VAL A 461 -10.14 -20.82 24.76
N ASP A 462 -10.83 -21.96 24.66
CA ASP A 462 -10.22 -23.29 24.60
C ASP A 462 -9.94 -23.66 23.13
N TYR A 463 -8.84 -23.11 22.59
CA TYR A 463 -8.54 -23.16 21.15
C TYR A 463 -8.49 -24.60 20.60
N PRO A 464 -7.70 -25.55 21.16
CA PRO A 464 -7.59 -26.89 20.59
C PRO A 464 -8.92 -27.63 20.56
N ARG A 465 -9.73 -27.48 21.62
CA ARG A 465 -11.03 -28.14 21.73
C ARG A 465 -12.04 -27.57 20.75
N VAL A 466 -12.08 -26.26 20.58
CA VAL A 466 -12.94 -25.61 19.59
C VAL A 466 -12.54 -26.02 18.17
N PHE A 467 -11.23 -26.01 17.88
CA PHE A 467 -10.70 -26.37 16.58
C PHE A 467 -11.04 -27.83 16.22
N SER A 468 -10.71 -28.78 17.10
CA SER A 468 -10.98 -30.20 16.86
C SER A 468 -12.46 -30.47 16.64
N PHE A 469 -13.33 -29.88 17.46
CA PHE A 469 -14.78 -30.01 17.32
C PHE A 469 -15.29 -29.46 15.99
N LYS A 470 -14.85 -28.24 15.61
CA LYS A 470 -15.29 -27.62 14.35
C LYS A 470 -14.83 -28.40 13.13
N ILE A 471 -13.59 -28.87 13.08
CA ILE A 471 -13.09 -29.68 11.96
C ILE A 471 -13.85 -31.00 11.85
N GLU A 472 -14.13 -31.67 12.98
CA GLU A 472 -14.96 -32.89 13.00
C GLU A 472 -16.35 -32.63 12.41
N LYS A 473 -17.05 -31.60 12.91
CA LYS A 473 -18.39 -31.25 12.41
C LYS A 473 -18.38 -30.80 10.95
N LEU A 474 -17.33 -30.11 10.48
CA LEU A 474 -17.18 -29.75 9.07
C LEU A 474 -17.05 -30.98 8.17
N ARG A 475 -16.29 -32.01 8.57
CA ARG A 475 -16.22 -33.27 7.83
C ARG A 475 -17.58 -33.98 7.80
N GLU A 476 -18.29 -33.99 8.93
CA GLU A 476 -19.66 -34.55 9.00
C GLU A 476 -20.59 -33.80 8.04
N ILE A 477 -20.66 -32.47 8.10
CA ILE A 477 -21.50 -31.65 7.19
C ILE A 477 -21.11 -31.85 5.73
N TYR A 478 -19.81 -31.87 5.41
CA TYR A 478 -19.30 -32.09 4.05
C TYR A 478 -19.82 -33.39 3.46
N SER A 479 -19.88 -34.47 4.27
CA SER A 479 -20.37 -35.77 3.81
C SER A 479 -21.81 -35.75 3.28
N PHE A 480 -22.65 -34.82 3.76
CA PHE A 480 -24.04 -34.63 3.31
C PHE A 480 -24.16 -33.71 2.09
N VAL A 481 -23.24 -32.76 1.90
CA VAL A 481 -23.34 -31.75 0.85
C VAL A 481 -22.50 -32.05 -0.39
N LYS A 482 -21.46 -32.91 -0.27
CA LYS A 482 -20.44 -33.14 -1.32
C LYS A 482 -21.02 -33.50 -2.69
N GLU A 483 -22.05 -34.34 -2.74
CA GLU A 483 -22.65 -34.82 -3.99
C GLU A 483 -23.28 -33.68 -4.81
N ASN A 484 -23.74 -32.63 -4.13
CA ASN A 484 -24.40 -31.48 -4.76
C ASN A 484 -23.44 -30.29 -5.01
N LEU A 485 -22.18 -30.35 -4.54
CA LEU A 485 -21.25 -29.21 -4.63
C LEU A 485 -20.86 -28.88 -6.07
N ASN A 486 -20.63 -29.88 -6.91
CA ASN A 486 -20.24 -29.67 -8.30
C ASN A 486 -21.33 -28.97 -9.13
N ALA A 487 -22.59 -29.03 -8.69
CA ALA A 487 -23.71 -28.31 -9.31
C ALA A 487 -23.83 -26.85 -8.83
N ASN A 488 -23.09 -26.45 -7.79
CA ASN A 488 -23.14 -25.09 -7.25
C ASN A 488 -22.25 -24.13 -8.06
N GLU A 489 -22.88 -23.25 -8.84
CA GLU A 489 -22.18 -22.26 -9.67
C GLU A 489 -21.27 -21.32 -8.87
N LYS A 490 -21.67 -20.93 -7.65
CA LYS A 490 -20.83 -20.07 -6.80
C LYS A 490 -19.57 -20.80 -6.36
N PHE A 491 -19.67 -22.08 -6.04
CA PHE A 491 -18.52 -22.90 -5.65
C PHE A 491 -17.54 -23.08 -6.81
N ASN A 492 -18.04 -23.42 -7.99
CA ASN A 492 -17.21 -23.55 -9.20
C ASN A 492 -16.56 -22.21 -9.60
N SER A 493 -17.31 -21.11 -9.47
CA SER A 493 -16.79 -19.76 -9.68
C SER A 493 -15.69 -19.43 -8.66
N PHE A 494 -15.89 -19.74 -7.38
CA PHE A 494 -14.88 -19.53 -6.34
C PHE A 494 -13.57 -20.26 -6.63
N ILE A 495 -13.64 -21.55 -7.02
CA ILE A 495 -12.46 -22.34 -7.39
C ILE A 495 -11.75 -21.69 -8.58
N LYS A 496 -12.49 -21.32 -9.64
CA LYS A 496 -11.92 -20.70 -10.84
C LYS A 496 -11.20 -19.38 -10.54
N HIS A 497 -11.79 -18.52 -9.70
CA HIS A 497 -11.19 -17.24 -9.34
C HIS A 497 -9.95 -17.39 -8.42
N ASN A 498 -9.87 -18.46 -7.63
CA ASN A 498 -8.82 -18.66 -6.63
C ASN A 498 -7.82 -19.76 -6.99
N THR A 499 -7.87 -20.28 -8.22
CA THR A 499 -7.08 -21.45 -8.66
C THR A 499 -5.59 -21.31 -8.37
N GLN A 500 -5.02 -20.11 -8.51
CA GLN A 500 -3.57 -19.87 -8.38
C GLN A 500 -3.00 -20.20 -6.99
N TRP A 501 -3.77 -20.06 -5.91
CA TRP A 501 -3.31 -20.37 -4.55
C TRP A 501 -4.07 -21.55 -3.93
N LEU A 502 -5.36 -21.72 -4.27
CA LEU A 502 -6.25 -22.66 -3.62
C LEU A 502 -5.84 -24.12 -3.85
N GLN A 503 -5.40 -24.47 -5.07
CA GLN A 503 -4.98 -25.83 -5.41
C GLN A 503 -3.78 -26.27 -4.57
N THR A 504 -2.78 -25.39 -4.46
CA THR A 504 -1.55 -25.60 -3.69
C THR A 504 -1.85 -25.73 -2.20
N TYR A 505 -2.67 -24.83 -1.64
CA TYR A 505 -3.08 -24.89 -0.23
C TYR A 505 -3.84 -26.18 0.09
N ALA A 506 -4.77 -26.58 -0.76
CA ALA A 506 -5.58 -27.77 -0.51
C ALA A 506 -4.72 -29.04 -0.59
N LEU A 507 -3.83 -29.15 -1.57
CA LEU A 507 -2.90 -30.28 -1.67
C LEU A 507 -1.94 -30.35 -0.48
N PHE A 508 -1.37 -29.21 -0.08
CA PHE A 508 -0.53 -29.13 1.12
C PHE A 508 -1.29 -29.60 2.36
N SER A 509 -2.55 -29.16 2.52
CA SER A 509 -3.39 -29.55 3.67
C SER A 509 -3.69 -31.05 3.69
N VAL A 510 -3.91 -31.68 2.51
CA VAL A 510 -4.04 -33.13 2.38
C VAL A 510 -2.77 -33.85 2.85
N PHE A 511 -1.59 -33.39 2.40
CA PHE A 511 -0.31 -34.00 2.79
C PHE A 511 0.05 -33.77 4.25
N ARG A 512 -0.22 -32.57 4.79
CA ARG A 512 -0.08 -32.26 6.22
C ARG A 512 -0.87 -33.25 7.07
N ASP A 513 -2.15 -33.45 6.74
CA ASP A 513 -3.02 -34.35 7.50
C ASP A 513 -2.63 -35.82 7.30
N LEU A 514 -2.18 -36.21 6.09
CA LEU A 514 -1.69 -37.56 5.78
C LEU A 514 -0.42 -37.92 6.55
N TYR A 515 0.54 -36.99 6.63
CA TYR A 515 1.85 -37.22 7.27
C TYR A 515 1.89 -36.78 8.74
N GLY A 516 0.83 -36.13 9.23
CA GLY A 516 0.70 -35.67 10.62
C GLY A 516 1.61 -34.51 11.01
N THR A 517 2.16 -33.78 10.04
CA THR A 517 3.06 -32.63 10.28
C THR A 517 3.04 -31.65 9.11
N ALA A 518 3.15 -30.35 9.41
CA ALA A 518 3.34 -29.30 8.40
C ALA A 518 4.82 -29.15 7.97
N ASP A 519 5.76 -29.76 8.69
CA ASP A 519 7.18 -29.75 8.27
C ASP A 519 7.36 -30.67 7.07
N PHE A 520 7.24 -30.09 5.88
CA PHE A 520 7.34 -30.81 4.62
C PHE A 520 8.74 -31.41 4.37
N ARG A 521 9.77 -30.97 5.11
CA ARG A 521 11.15 -31.48 4.97
C ARG A 521 11.29 -32.89 5.53
N VAL A 522 10.41 -33.29 6.44
CA VAL A 522 10.39 -34.65 7.03
C VAL A 522 9.32 -35.55 6.40
N TRP A 523 8.60 -35.07 5.38
CA TRP A 523 7.62 -35.90 4.68
C TRP A 523 8.30 -37.07 3.96
N PRO A 524 7.70 -38.28 3.99
CA PRO A 524 8.23 -39.44 3.27
C PRO A 524 8.32 -39.20 1.75
N GLU A 525 7.37 -38.45 1.19
CA GLU A 525 7.31 -38.08 -0.23
C GLU A 525 6.92 -36.60 -0.38
N HIS A 526 7.17 -36.02 -1.56
CA HIS A 526 6.77 -34.64 -1.90
C HIS A 526 7.39 -33.50 -1.06
N GLN A 527 8.59 -33.71 -0.51
CA GLN A 527 9.34 -32.66 0.21
C GLN A 527 9.61 -31.42 -0.65
N THR A 528 9.82 -31.63 -1.96
CA THR A 528 9.89 -30.59 -2.98
C THR A 528 8.80 -30.82 -4.01
N ILE A 529 8.25 -29.75 -4.57
CA ILE A 529 7.18 -29.88 -5.56
C ILE A 529 7.29 -28.82 -6.67
N THR A 530 6.90 -29.20 -7.88
CA THR A 530 6.74 -28.28 -9.01
C THR A 530 5.27 -27.98 -9.28
N GLU A 531 5.00 -26.86 -9.96
CA GLU A 531 3.63 -26.49 -10.34
C GLU A 531 2.93 -27.58 -11.19
N ARG A 532 3.69 -28.30 -12.03
CA ARG A 532 3.16 -29.41 -12.82
C ARG A 532 2.73 -30.59 -11.94
N GLU A 533 3.54 -30.93 -10.94
CA GLU A 533 3.22 -32.00 -10.00
C GLU A 533 2.02 -31.64 -9.14
N ILE A 534 1.90 -30.40 -8.67
CA ILE A 534 0.70 -29.91 -7.95
C ILE A 534 -0.56 -30.19 -8.76
N ARG A 535 -0.59 -29.79 -10.04
CA ARG A 535 -1.77 -30.00 -10.90
C ARG A 535 -2.11 -31.49 -11.07
N SER A 536 -1.11 -32.35 -11.22
CA SER A 536 -1.30 -33.80 -11.35
C SER A 536 -1.83 -34.42 -10.05
N LEU A 537 -1.21 -34.10 -8.92
CA LEU A 537 -1.55 -34.66 -7.60
C LEU A 537 -2.92 -34.16 -7.13
N VAL A 538 -3.31 -32.93 -7.45
CA VAL A 538 -4.66 -32.42 -7.21
C VAL A 538 -5.72 -33.25 -7.94
N GLN A 539 -5.46 -33.69 -9.18
CA GLN A 539 -6.38 -34.55 -9.91
C GLN A 539 -6.46 -35.95 -9.28
N SER A 540 -5.31 -36.52 -8.88
CA SER A 540 -5.26 -37.85 -8.25
C SER A 540 -5.87 -37.88 -6.84
N ASN A 541 -5.89 -36.75 -6.13
CA ASN A 541 -6.40 -36.63 -4.76
C ASN A 541 -7.68 -35.77 -4.68
N TYR A 542 -8.45 -35.67 -5.77
CA TYR A 542 -9.51 -34.67 -5.90
C TYR A 542 -10.58 -34.76 -4.80
N ASP A 543 -10.96 -35.96 -4.35
CA ASP A 543 -11.98 -36.14 -3.32
C ASP A 543 -11.60 -35.50 -1.98
N GLU A 544 -10.34 -35.65 -1.57
CA GLU A 544 -9.79 -35.02 -0.35
C GLU A 544 -9.53 -33.53 -0.55
N VAL A 545 -9.03 -33.14 -1.74
CA VAL A 545 -8.81 -31.73 -2.09
C VAL A 545 -10.12 -30.93 -2.10
N GLN A 546 -11.22 -31.54 -2.59
CA GLN A 546 -12.52 -30.89 -2.67
C GLN A 546 -13.06 -30.50 -1.28
N PHE A 547 -12.71 -31.24 -0.22
CA PHE A 547 -13.05 -30.86 1.15
C PHE A 547 -12.43 -29.51 1.54
N TYR A 548 -11.15 -29.29 1.27
CA TYR A 548 -10.49 -28.01 1.58
C TYR A 548 -10.96 -26.88 0.66
N TYR A 549 -11.29 -27.18 -0.61
CA TYR A 549 -11.96 -26.19 -1.47
C TYR A 549 -13.29 -25.75 -0.87
N TRP A 550 -14.08 -26.70 -0.38
CA TRP A 550 -15.36 -26.41 0.27
C TRP A 550 -15.19 -25.60 1.55
N ILE A 551 -14.24 -25.96 2.42
CA ILE A 551 -13.91 -25.16 3.62
C ILE A 551 -13.60 -23.71 3.24
N GLN A 552 -12.68 -23.50 2.31
CA GLN A 552 -12.27 -22.15 1.92
C GLN A 552 -13.40 -21.38 1.24
N PHE A 553 -14.29 -22.06 0.51
CA PHE A 553 -15.50 -21.46 -0.02
C PHE A 553 -16.45 -20.97 1.09
N ILE A 554 -16.68 -21.79 2.13
CA ILE A 554 -17.53 -21.40 3.27
C ILE A 554 -16.92 -20.23 4.05
N CYS A 555 -15.61 -20.27 4.35
CA CYS A 555 -14.89 -19.15 4.95
C CYS A 555 -15.10 -17.86 4.13
N ASN A 556 -14.91 -17.96 2.81
CA ASN A 556 -15.01 -16.82 1.91
C ASN A 556 -16.44 -16.26 1.83
N GLU A 557 -17.47 -17.10 1.72
CA GLU A 557 -18.87 -16.63 1.69
C GLU A 557 -19.26 -15.94 3.02
N GLN A 558 -18.93 -16.54 4.17
CA GLN A 558 -19.28 -15.96 5.46
C GLN A 558 -18.55 -14.63 5.70
N PHE A 559 -17.24 -14.58 5.44
CA PHE A 559 -16.47 -13.36 5.64
C PHE A 559 -16.83 -12.26 4.64
N LYS A 560 -17.02 -12.57 3.35
CA LYS A 560 -17.48 -11.57 2.37
C LYS A 560 -18.89 -11.08 2.67
N SER A 561 -19.75 -11.91 3.26
CA SER A 561 -21.07 -11.47 3.75
C SER A 561 -20.93 -10.44 4.88
N ALA A 562 -20.08 -10.69 5.87
CA ALA A 562 -19.77 -9.74 6.95
C ALA A 562 -19.11 -8.45 6.43
N ARG A 563 -18.15 -8.56 5.49
CA ARG A 563 -17.53 -7.41 4.81
C ARG A 563 -18.59 -6.56 4.12
N LYS A 564 -19.48 -7.18 3.34
CA LYS A 564 -20.57 -6.47 2.66
C LYS A 564 -21.49 -5.77 3.66
N TYR A 565 -21.85 -6.44 4.76
CA TYR A 565 -22.67 -5.85 5.81
C TYR A 565 -21.98 -4.60 6.39
N ALA A 566 -20.69 -4.68 6.70
CA ALA A 566 -19.90 -3.54 7.16
C ALA A 566 -19.90 -2.39 6.14
N SER A 567 -19.66 -2.68 4.85
CA SER A 567 -19.69 -1.66 3.78
C SER A 567 -21.07 -1.03 3.58
N ASP A 568 -22.16 -1.81 3.71
CA ASP A 568 -23.54 -1.31 3.60
C ASP A 568 -23.92 -0.38 4.77
N HIS A 569 -23.23 -0.51 5.91
CA HIS A 569 -23.46 0.29 7.13
C HIS A 569 -22.32 1.27 7.44
N GLY A 570 -21.47 1.61 6.46
CA GLY A 570 -20.44 2.64 6.62
C GLY A 570 -19.27 2.28 7.56
N VAL A 571 -19.04 0.99 7.83
CA VAL A 571 -17.94 0.51 8.68
C VAL A 571 -16.84 -0.15 7.86
N VAL A 572 -15.62 0.38 7.99
CA VAL A 572 -14.41 -0.06 7.29
C VAL A 572 -13.82 -1.27 8.00
N LEU A 573 -13.73 -2.41 7.33
CA LEU A 573 -12.88 -3.52 7.77
C LEU A 573 -11.41 -3.29 7.40
N LYS A 574 -10.54 -3.19 8.42
CA LYS A 574 -9.08 -3.11 8.30
C LYS A 574 -8.45 -4.44 8.70
N GLY A 575 -7.75 -5.07 7.77
CA GLY A 575 -6.99 -6.29 8.02
C GLY A 575 -5.58 -6.01 8.54
N ASP A 576 -4.90 -7.07 8.92
CA ASP A 576 -3.48 -7.07 9.29
C ASP A 576 -2.75 -8.09 8.42
N LEU A 577 -1.66 -7.67 7.78
CA LEU A 577 -0.85 -8.46 6.88
C LEU A 577 0.54 -8.64 7.48
N PRO A 578 0.84 -9.83 8.05
CA PRO A 578 2.16 -10.15 8.55
C PRO A 578 3.20 -10.07 7.44
N LEU A 579 4.37 -9.49 7.73
CA LEU A 579 5.48 -9.51 6.78
C LEU A 579 5.99 -10.94 6.59
N GLY A 580 6.18 -11.69 7.67
CA GLY A 580 6.74 -13.05 7.64
C GLY A 580 5.76 -14.12 7.15
N VAL A 581 6.32 -15.24 6.70
CA VAL A 581 5.59 -16.50 6.43
C VAL A 581 6.23 -17.62 7.25
N SER A 582 5.46 -18.57 7.77
CA SER A 582 6.07 -19.69 8.51
C SER A 582 7.09 -20.43 7.61
N PRO A 583 8.25 -20.89 8.13
CA PRO A 583 9.16 -21.75 7.37
C PRO A 583 8.51 -23.09 6.96
N TYR A 584 7.41 -23.46 7.64
CA TYR A 584 6.59 -24.64 7.37
C TYR A 584 5.32 -24.32 6.58
N SER A 585 5.27 -23.15 5.93
CA SER A 585 4.10 -22.71 5.16
C SER A 585 3.98 -23.39 3.81
N VAL A 586 2.76 -23.35 3.27
CA VAL A 586 2.44 -23.66 1.87
C VAL A 586 3.36 -22.89 0.92
N GLU A 587 3.67 -21.63 1.25
CA GLU A 587 4.46 -20.77 0.38
C GLU A 587 5.93 -21.16 0.34
N CYS A 588 6.53 -21.55 1.48
CA CYS A 588 7.91 -22.06 1.50
C CYS A 588 8.02 -23.43 0.82
N TRP A 589 6.99 -24.27 0.89
CA TRP A 589 6.95 -25.56 0.21
C TRP A 589 6.83 -25.43 -1.31
N ALA A 590 5.91 -24.60 -1.79
CA ALA A 590 5.58 -24.51 -3.21
C ALA A 590 6.39 -23.47 -3.99
N TYR A 591 6.93 -22.45 -3.30
CA TYR A 591 7.69 -21.35 -3.91
C TYR A 591 9.02 -21.07 -3.17
N PRO A 592 9.85 -22.09 -2.90
CA PRO A 592 11.05 -21.93 -2.06
C PRO A 592 12.04 -20.90 -2.60
N THR A 593 12.08 -20.69 -3.93
CA THR A 593 12.99 -19.73 -4.58
C THR A 593 12.68 -18.26 -4.28
N LEU A 594 11.48 -17.97 -3.75
CA LEU A 594 11.08 -16.62 -3.33
C LEU A 594 11.62 -16.24 -1.94
N PHE A 595 12.21 -17.18 -1.21
CA PHE A 595 12.64 -17.01 0.17
C PHE A 595 14.09 -17.47 0.37
N ASN A 596 14.79 -16.86 1.32
CA ASN A 596 16.10 -17.30 1.79
C ASN A 596 15.88 -18.22 3.02
N LEU A 597 15.73 -19.52 2.78
CA LEU A 597 15.35 -20.50 3.82
C LEU A 597 16.47 -20.84 4.83
N ASP A 598 17.70 -20.44 4.52
CA ASP A 598 18.89 -20.55 5.36
C ASP A 598 19.06 -19.35 6.32
N MET A 599 18.27 -18.29 6.12
CA MET A 599 18.22 -17.11 6.97
C MET A 599 16.89 -17.04 7.71
N SER A 600 16.87 -16.33 8.84
CA SER A 600 15.66 -15.88 9.53
C SER A 600 15.65 -14.36 9.64
N ALA A 601 14.47 -13.78 9.57
CA ALA A 601 14.26 -12.38 9.88
C ALA A 601 14.26 -12.15 11.41
N GLY A 602 14.63 -10.94 11.82
CA GLY A 602 14.58 -10.56 13.22
C GLY A 602 14.67 -9.05 13.44
N THR A 603 15.05 -8.69 14.65
CA THR A 603 15.45 -7.33 15.03
C THR A 603 16.86 -7.32 15.57
N PRO A 604 17.64 -6.26 15.30
CA PRO A 604 18.92 -6.09 15.98
C PRO A 604 18.69 -5.92 17.49
N PRO A 605 19.66 -6.33 18.31
CA PRO A 605 19.63 -6.04 19.75
C PRO A 605 19.58 -4.54 20.06
N ASP A 606 18.81 -4.14 21.08
CA ASP A 606 18.64 -2.75 21.51
C ASP A 606 18.67 -2.59 23.05
N PHE A 607 18.29 -1.41 23.56
CA PHE A 607 18.28 -1.14 25.01
C PHE A 607 17.17 -1.87 25.78
N LEU A 608 16.12 -2.33 25.09
CA LEU A 608 14.98 -3.04 25.67
C LEU A 608 15.17 -4.56 25.63
N ASN A 609 15.90 -5.06 24.63
CA ASN A 609 16.23 -6.47 24.42
C ASN A 609 17.68 -6.62 23.93
N ASP A 610 18.58 -7.03 24.82
CA ASP A 610 20.01 -7.21 24.55
C ASP A 610 20.34 -8.44 23.69
N ASN A 611 19.38 -9.32 23.43
CA ASN A 611 19.55 -10.43 22.50
C ASN A 611 18.99 -10.14 21.09
N GLY A 612 18.26 -9.04 20.93
CA GLY A 612 17.37 -8.84 19.79
C GLY A 612 16.28 -9.92 19.74
N GLU A 613 15.48 -9.92 18.68
CA GLU A 613 14.41 -10.91 18.49
C GLU A 613 14.63 -11.66 17.19
N ASN A 614 14.59 -13.00 17.25
CA ASN A 614 14.63 -13.85 16.07
C ASN A 614 13.20 -14.31 15.83
N PHE A 615 12.64 -13.95 14.69
CA PHE A 615 11.26 -14.25 14.37
C PHE A 615 11.07 -15.64 13.75
N GLU A 616 12.17 -16.34 13.43
CA GLU A 616 12.21 -17.70 12.89
C GLU A 616 11.49 -17.90 11.53
N TYR A 617 11.08 -16.82 10.87
CA TYR A 617 10.56 -16.86 9.50
C TYR A 617 11.64 -16.45 8.48
N PRO A 618 11.66 -17.05 7.28
CA PRO A 618 12.68 -16.76 6.28
C PRO A 618 12.54 -15.35 5.72
N THR A 619 13.66 -14.79 5.27
CA THR A 619 13.65 -13.52 4.54
C THR A 619 13.28 -13.70 3.07
N TYR A 620 12.88 -12.61 2.43
CA TYR A 620 12.51 -12.58 1.02
C TYR A 620 13.71 -12.50 0.09
N ASN A 621 13.71 -13.34 -0.95
CA ASN A 621 14.58 -13.18 -2.11
C ASN A 621 14.00 -12.10 -3.04
N TRP A 622 14.17 -10.83 -2.66
CA TRP A 622 13.67 -9.68 -3.43
C TRP A 622 14.14 -9.65 -4.89
N PRO A 623 15.40 -10.01 -5.23
CA PRO A 623 15.81 -10.15 -6.63
C PRO A 623 14.95 -11.13 -7.41
N MET A 624 14.63 -12.31 -6.84
CA MET A 624 13.76 -13.29 -7.50
C MET A 624 12.35 -12.75 -7.69
N HIS A 625 11.78 -12.10 -6.68
CA HIS A 625 10.48 -11.42 -6.82
C HIS A 625 10.46 -10.40 -7.97
N ALA A 626 11.51 -9.59 -8.10
CA ALA A 626 11.61 -8.59 -9.16
C ALA A 626 11.60 -9.21 -10.57
N THR A 627 12.16 -10.41 -10.76
CA THR A 627 12.14 -11.11 -12.08
C THR A 627 10.73 -11.46 -12.57
N THR A 628 9.76 -11.54 -11.66
CA THR A 628 8.36 -11.87 -11.96
C THR A 628 7.41 -10.68 -11.76
N ASP A 629 7.95 -9.45 -11.76
CA ASP A 629 7.21 -8.22 -11.41
C ASP A 629 6.41 -8.39 -10.11
N PHE A 630 7.05 -9.02 -9.11
CA PHE A 630 6.51 -9.24 -7.77
C PHE A 630 5.16 -9.99 -7.76
N SER A 631 4.89 -10.83 -8.76
CA SER A 631 3.59 -11.50 -8.96
C SER A 631 2.97 -12.14 -7.72
N TRP A 632 3.77 -12.79 -6.86
CA TRP A 632 3.29 -13.38 -5.60
C TRP A 632 2.76 -12.32 -4.62
N TRP A 633 3.50 -11.23 -4.44
CA TRP A 633 3.09 -10.11 -3.58
C TRP A 633 1.85 -9.39 -4.15
N ARG A 634 1.79 -9.20 -5.48
CA ARG A 634 0.61 -8.64 -6.14
C ARG A 634 -0.62 -9.52 -5.92
N LEU A 635 -0.47 -10.84 -6.01
CA LEU A 635 -1.56 -11.79 -5.70
C LEU A 635 -1.98 -11.70 -4.22
N ARG A 636 -1.01 -11.64 -3.30
CA ARG A 636 -1.26 -11.52 -1.85
C ARG A 636 -2.08 -10.28 -1.53
N LEU A 637 -1.73 -9.12 -2.09
CA LEU A 637 -2.48 -7.89 -1.90
C LEU A 637 -3.85 -7.89 -2.56
N ARG A 638 -4.00 -8.45 -3.75
CA ARG A 638 -5.32 -8.62 -4.38
C ARG A 638 -6.24 -9.48 -3.53
N ARG A 639 -5.72 -10.59 -2.97
CA ARG A 639 -6.48 -11.43 -2.04
C ARG A 639 -6.88 -10.66 -0.79
N MET A 640 -6.01 -9.82 -0.24
CA MET A 640 -6.38 -8.96 0.89
C MET A 640 -7.41 -7.89 0.52
N ALA A 641 -7.34 -7.29 -0.67
CA ALA A 641 -8.31 -6.30 -1.16
C ALA A 641 -9.72 -6.90 -1.34
N ASP A 642 -9.78 -8.18 -1.72
CA ASP A 642 -11.02 -8.95 -1.77
C ASP A 642 -11.71 -9.11 -0.40
N LEU A 643 -10.95 -9.00 0.68
CA LEU A 643 -11.36 -9.29 2.05
C LEU A 643 -11.52 -7.99 2.88
N PHE A 644 -10.67 -7.00 2.67
CA PHE A 644 -10.58 -5.80 3.50
C PHE A 644 -10.62 -4.52 2.66
N HIS A 645 -10.93 -3.40 3.31
CA HIS A 645 -10.91 -2.06 2.70
C HIS A 645 -9.61 -1.33 3.03
N ALA A 646 -8.98 -1.67 4.16
CA ALA A 646 -7.69 -1.15 4.59
C ALA A 646 -6.82 -2.30 5.09
N VAL A 647 -5.51 -2.13 5.10
CA VAL A 647 -4.58 -3.15 5.60
C VAL A 647 -3.45 -2.50 6.40
N GLN A 648 -3.14 -3.08 7.55
CA GLN A 648 -1.88 -2.86 8.24
C GLN A 648 -0.81 -3.73 7.59
N LEU A 649 0.25 -3.11 7.11
CA LEU A 649 1.47 -3.79 6.72
C LEU A 649 2.35 -3.87 7.96
N ASP A 650 2.40 -5.06 8.55
CA ASP A 650 3.29 -5.33 9.67
C ASP A 650 4.76 -5.18 9.24
N GLN A 651 5.61 -4.73 10.15
CA GLN A 651 7.04 -4.49 9.93
C GLN A 651 7.36 -3.80 8.60
N MET A 652 6.79 -2.62 8.34
CA MET A 652 6.93 -1.91 7.07
C MET A 652 8.39 -1.68 6.65
N MET A 653 9.30 -1.62 7.62
CA MET A 653 10.73 -1.50 7.38
C MET A 653 11.33 -2.66 6.59
N GLY A 654 10.73 -3.85 6.63
CA GLY A 654 11.16 -5.03 5.86
C GLY A 654 11.20 -4.83 4.34
N PHE A 655 10.42 -3.89 3.81
CA PHE A 655 10.48 -3.52 2.39
C PHE A 655 11.74 -2.69 2.06
N PHE A 656 12.28 -1.96 3.05
CA PHE A 656 13.53 -1.22 2.92
C PHE A 656 14.75 -2.08 3.22
N ARG A 657 14.68 -2.83 4.34
CA ARG A 657 15.75 -3.65 4.90
C ARG A 657 15.17 -4.69 5.86
N MET A 658 15.73 -5.89 5.88
CA MET A 658 15.46 -6.88 6.93
C MET A 658 16.72 -7.14 7.74
N TRP A 659 16.58 -7.48 9.00
CA TRP A 659 17.69 -8.02 9.79
C TRP A 659 17.75 -9.53 9.57
N GLU A 660 18.79 -10.00 8.88
CA GLU A 660 19.02 -11.40 8.53
C GLU A 660 19.91 -12.09 9.55
N ILE A 661 19.48 -13.27 9.99
CA ILE A 661 20.13 -14.10 11.01
C ILE A 661 20.37 -15.50 10.40
N PRO A 662 21.62 -16.00 10.33
CA PRO A 662 21.90 -17.33 9.81
C PRO A 662 21.36 -18.47 10.69
N ASN A 663 20.55 -19.36 10.13
CA ASN A 663 19.84 -20.42 10.88
C ASN A 663 20.77 -21.54 11.39
N ASP A 664 21.92 -21.74 10.74
CA ASP A 664 22.84 -22.84 11.02
C ASP A 664 23.76 -22.57 12.23
N SER A 665 23.96 -21.31 12.56
CA SER A 665 25.00 -20.85 13.49
C SER A 665 24.47 -19.96 14.60
N CYS A 666 23.36 -19.26 14.37
CA CYS A 666 22.78 -18.32 15.32
C CYS A 666 21.46 -18.82 15.88
N VAL A 667 21.26 -18.58 17.17
CA VAL A 667 19.91 -18.59 17.73
C VAL A 667 19.44 -17.16 17.90
N ARG A 668 20.27 -16.34 18.55
CA ARG A 668 19.95 -14.95 18.85
C ARG A 668 20.24 -14.07 17.64
N SER A 669 19.71 -12.86 17.69
CA SER A 669 19.83 -11.91 16.58
C SER A 669 21.13 -11.12 16.59
N VAL A 670 21.99 -11.32 17.60
CA VAL A 670 23.19 -10.51 17.84
C VAL A 670 24.20 -10.54 16.69
N LEU A 671 24.31 -11.68 16.01
CA LEU A 671 25.23 -11.89 14.89
C LEU A 671 24.56 -11.77 13.51
N GLY A 672 23.37 -11.16 13.47
CA GLY A 672 22.73 -10.80 12.21
C GLY A 672 23.31 -9.54 11.58
N HIS A 673 22.75 -9.17 10.42
CA HIS A 673 23.06 -7.94 9.72
C HIS A 673 21.84 -7.45 8.92
N PHE A 674 21.84 -6.18 8.50
CA PHE A 674 20.81 -5.69 7.58
C PHE A 674 21.05 -6.20 6.16
N GLU A 675 20.00 -6.61 5.47
CA GLU A 675 19.99 -6.90 4.04
C GLU A 675 18.83 -6.14 3.36
N PRO A 676 19.08 -5.32 2.31
CA PRO A 676 20.37 -5.03 1.69
C PRO A 676 21.27 -4.12 2.54
N THR A 677 22.60 -4.23 2.38
CA THR A 677 23.58 -3.37 3.07
C THR A 677 24.81 -3.02 2.22
N LEU A 678 25.37 -1.84 2.50
CA LEU A 678 26.69 -1.41 2.09
C LEU A 678 27.71 -1.79 3.18
N SER A 679 28.26 -3.01 3.08
CA SER A 679 29.37 -3.48 3.91
C SER A 679 30.66 -2.67 3.67
N PHE A 680 31.59 -2.73 4.63
CA PHE A 680 32.91 -2.12 4.50
C PHE A 680 33.88 -3.08 3.85
N SER A 681 34.60 -2.61 2.83
CA SER A 681 35.69 -3.38 2.24
C SER A 681 36.90 -3.44 3.18
N ARG A 682 37.71 -4.50 3.03
CA ARG A 682 38.99 -4.62 3.74
C ARG A 682 39.91 -3.42 3.50
N ALA A 683 39.90 -2.85 2.30
CA ALA A 683 40.69 -1.68 1.95
C ALA A 683 40.24 -0.44 2.76
N GLU A 684 38.93 -0.19 2.84
CA GLU A 684 38.36 0.90 3.65
C GLU A 684 38.71 0.79 5.14
N LEU A 685 38.73 -0.43 5.69
CA LEU A 685 39.11 -0.67 7.08
C LEU A 685 40.62 -0.47 7.29
N ARG A 686 41.44 -0.97 6.36
CA ARG A 686 42.90 -0.82 6.38
C ARG A 686 43.30 0.65 6.36
N ASP A 687 42.68 1.45 5.51
CA ASP A 687 42.97 2.88 5.35
C ASP A 687 42.58 3.69 6.61
N ARG A 688 41.70 3.13 7.45
CA ARG A 688 41.35 3.65 8.78
C ARG A 688 42.21 3.07 9.92
N GLY A 689 43.27 2.33 9.61
CA GLY A 689 44.20 1.76 10.59
C GLY A 689 43.74 0.44 11.24
N LEU A 690 42.72 -0.20 10.70
CA LEU A 690 42.20 -1.49 11.19
C LEU A 690 42.77 -2.64 10.35
N LEU A 691 43.90 -3.21 10.80
CA LEU A 691 44.67 -4.20 10.04
C LEU A 691 44.46 -5.66 10.49
N ASN A 692 44.03 -5.87 11.74
CA ASN A 692 44.00 -7.19 12.37
C ASN A 692 42.61 -7.85 12.26
N MET A 693 42.29 -8.40 11.09
CA MET A 693 40.97 -9.00 10.84
C MET A 693 40.65 -10.17 11.78
N ASP A 694 41.63 -11.01 12.13
CA ASP A 694 41.43 -12.10 13.09
C ASP A 694 40.93 -11.58 14.45
N ARG A 695 41.46 -10.45 14.92
CA ARG A 695 41.02 -9.81 16.18
C ARG A 695 39.59 -9.30 16.12
N TYR A 696 39.10 -8.95 14.94
CA TYR A 696 37.79 -8.30 14.77
C TYR A 696 36.67 -9.28 14.43
N LEU A 697 37.00 -10.37 13.74
CA LEU A 697 36.05 -11.38 13.26
C LEU A 697 35.91 -12.58 14.21
N LYS A 698 36.92 -12.86 15.04
CA LYS A 698 36.89 -13.99 15.97
C LYS A 698 36.55 -13.55 17.39
N PRO A 699 35.86 -14.40 18.18
CA PRO A 699 35.57 -14.12 19.57
C PRO A 699 36.86 -13.82 20.35
N TYR A 700 36.93 -12.65 20.98
CA TYR A 700 38.12 -12.27 21.75
C TYR A 700 37.96 -12.63 23.23
N VAL A 701 38.26 -13.89 23.56
CA VAL A 701 38.07 -14.44 24.90
C VAL A 701 39.41 -14.60 25.60
N ARG A 702 39.58 -13.96 26.77
CA ARG A 702 40.76 -14.12 27.65
C ARG A 702 40.35 -14.81 28.95
N TRP A 703 41.30 -15.45 29.64
CA TRP A 703 41.05 -16.10 30.93
C TRP A 703 40.37 -15.17 31.96
N ARG A 704 40.79 -13.90 32.03
CA ARG A 704 40.17 -12.91 32.92
C ARG A 704 38.68 -12.72 32.67
N ILE A 705 38.25 -12.76 31.40
CA ILE A 705 36.85 -12.59 31.00
C ILE A 705 36.05 -13.84 31.38
N ILE A 706 36.61 -15.03 31.18
CA ILE A 706 35.99 -16.30 31.61
C ILE A 706 35.82 -16.29 33.14
N LYS A 707 36.87 -15.92 33.90
CA LYS A 707 36.82 -15.85 35.36
C LYS A 707 35.80 -14.82 35.86
N GLU A 708 35.75 -13.64 35.24
CA GLU A 708 34.78 -12.58 35.54
C GLU A 708 33.32 -13.05 35.30
N LYS A 709 33.07 -13.80 34.22
CA LYS A 709 31.72 -14.21 33.80
C LYS A 709 31.21 -15.48 34.50
N PHE A 710 32.09 -16.45 34.77
CA PHE A 710 31.72 -17.79 35.28
C PHE A 710 32.12 -18.04 36.74
N GLY A 711 32.98 -17.20 37.33
CA GLY A 711 33.36 -17.33 38.74
C GLY A 711 33.92 -18.74 39.06
N PRO A 712 33.35 -19.48 40.03
CA PRO A 712 33.82 -20.82 40.39
C PRO A 712 33.78 -21.85 39.25
N GLU A 713 32.95 -21.64 38.22
CA GLU A 713 32.79 -22.59 37.09
C GLU A 713 33.79 -22.33 35.95
N ALA A 714 34.64 -21.30 36.07
CA ALA A 714 35.52 -20.85 35.00
C ALA A 714 36.49 -21.94 34.50
N ASP A 715 37.02 -22.76 35.40
CA ASP A 715 37.90 -23.88 35.07
C ASP A 715 37.21 -24.92 34.18
N TYR A 716 36.04 -25.38 34.62
CA TYR A 716 35.21 -26.33 33.88
C TYR A 716 34.85 -25.78 32.50
N VAL A 717 34.44 -24.51 32.43
CA VAL A 717 34.06 -23.88 31.16
C VAL A 717 35.25 -23.78 30.20
N ALA A 718 36.42 -23.36 30.69
CA ALA A 718 37.61 -23.25 29.87
C ALA A 718 38.04 -24.62 29.29
N GLU A 719 38.05 -25.67 30.11
CA GLU A 719 38.45 -27.02 29.70
C GLU A 719 37.44 -27.68 28.77
N THR A 720 36.15 -27.41 28.99
CA THR A 720 35.06 -28.02 28.21
C THR A 720 34.91 -27.37 26.84
N PHE A 721 34.84 -26.03 26.79
CA PHE A 721 34.40 -25.32 25.57
C PHE A 721 35.54 -24.74 24.73
N PHE A 722 36.76 -24.58 25.28
CA PHE A 722 37.85 -23.87 24.61
C PHE A 722 39.08 -24.75 24.33
N ARG A 723 39.82 -24.41 23.27
CA ARG A 723 41.13 -24.99 22.92
C ARG A 723 42.24 -24.36 23.78
N GLY A 724 43.25 -25.15 24.13
CA GLY A 724 44.49 -24.65 24.75
C GLY A 724 44.43 -24.33 26.25
N ALA A 725 43.31 -24.59 26.94
CA ALA A 725 43.07 -24.18 28.33
C ALA A 725 44.01 -24.77 29.41
N VAL A 726 44.94 -25.63 29.03
CA VAL A 726 45.80 -26.44 29.91
C VAL A 726 47.20 -25.82 30.10
N CYS A 727 47.67 -24.93 29.22
CA CYS A 727 49.07 -24.44 29.24
C CYS A 727 49.15 -22.91 29.32
N SER A 728 49.37 -22.35 30.51
CA SER A 728 49.50 -20.90 30.83
C SER A 728 48.29 -20.02 30.46
N ARG A 729 47.59 -19.53 31.49
CA ARG A 729 46.28 -18.87 31.34
C ARG A 729 46.33 -17.33 31.34
N GLU A 730 47.43 -16.70 31.74
CA GLU A 730 47.40 -15.26 32.06
C GLU A 730 47.38 -14.33 30.84
N ASP A 731 47.79 -14.78 29.63
CA ASP A 731 47.85 -13.92 28.43
C ASP A 731 47.36 -14.56 27.12
N GLN A 732 46.75 -15.74 27.15
CA GLN A 732 46.26 -16.41 25.95
C GLN A 732 44.85 -15.95 25.52
N VAL A 733 44.65 -15.87 24.21
CA VAL A 733 43.32 -15.76 23.59
C VAL A 733 42.79 -17.16 23.36
N PHE A 734 41.65 -17.46 23.95
CA PHE A 734 40.97 -18.75 23.87
C PHE A 734 40.09 -18.78 22.63
N SER A 735 40.09 -19.90 21.93
CA SER A 735 39.17 -20.17 20.82
C SER A 735 38.25 -21.32 21.19
N PHE A 736 36.98 -21.25 20.79
CA PHE A 736 36.04 -22.35 20.96
C PHE A 736 36.56 -23.61 20.23
N LYS A 737 36.22 -24.78 20.77
CA LYS A 737 36.37 -26.05 20.03
C LYS A 737 35.33 -26.12 18.91
N ASP A 738 35.59 -26.89 17.86
CA ASP A 738 34.73 -26.93 16.66
C ASP A 738 33.32 -27.47 16.97
N GLU A 739 33.16 -28.24 18.05
CA GLU A 739 31.88 -28.74 18.53
C GLU A 739 31.03 -27.66 19.22
N PHE A 740 31.61 -26.47 19.50
CA PHE A 740 31.00 -25.39 20.27
C PHE A 740 31.18 -24.00 19.64
N ASP A 741 31.57 -23.92 18.37
CA ASP A 741 31.88 -22.66 17.67
C ASP A 741 30.63 -21.95 17.10
N SER A 742 29.41 -22.40 17.44
CA SER A 742 28.16 -21.76 17.08
C SER A 742 27.12 -21.83 18.20
N GLU A 743 26.16 -20.90 18.22
CA GLU A 743 25.10 -20.87 19.24
C GLU A 743 24.22 -22.12 19.14
N VAL A 744 23.92 -22.56 17.92
CA VAL A 744 23.13 -23.78 17.63
C VAL A 744 23.84 -25.02 18.18
N LYS A 745 25.15 -25.17 17.93
CA LYS A 745 25.93 -26.32 18.42
C LYS A 745 25.99 -26.36 19.95
N ILE A 746 26.24 -25.22 20.59
CA ILE A 746 26.26 -25.10 22.06
C ILE A 746 24.88 -25.49 22.63
N ARG A 747 23.78 -24.95 22.08
CA ARG A 747 22.43 -25.27 22.54
C ARG A 747 22.12 -26.76 22.39
N ASN A 748 22.42 -27.34 21.24
CA ASN A 748 22.19 -28.77 20.98
C ASN A 748 22.99 -29.65 21.95
N TYR A 749 24.24 -29.27 22.27
CA TYR A 749 25.01 -29.99 23.28
C TYR A 749 24.38 -29.87 24.67
N LEU A 750 24.04 -28.65 25.10
CA LEU A 750 23.49 -28.36 26.42
C LEU A 750 22.11 -28.99 26.63
N SER A 751 21.29 -29.13 25.58
CA SER A 751 19.98 -29.79 25.66
C SER A 751 20.07 -31.29 25.92
N THR A 752 21.19 -31.94 25.56
CA THR A 752 21.45 -33.36 25.87
C THR A 752 22.02 -33.59 27.26
N GLN A 753 22.49 -32.54 27.94
CA GLN A 753 23.09 -32.67 29.26
C GLN A 753 22.00 -32.78 30.34
N LYS A 754 22.26 -33.63 31.34
CA LYS A 754 21.43 -33.68 32.56
C LYS A 754 21.81 -32.53 33.49
N MET A 755 21.17 -31.38 33.30
CA MET A 755 21.34 -30.19 34.15
C MET A 755 20.01 -29.50 34.44
N ASP A 756 19.96 -28.70 35.50
CA ASP A 756 18.78 -27.90 35.82
C ASP A 756 18.51 -26.85 34.72
N SER A 757 17.23 -26.54 34.47
CA SER A 757 16.84 -25.65 33.39
C SER A 757 17.36 -24.22 33.56
N LYS A 758 17.40 -23.70 34.79
CA LYS A 758 17.92 -22.34 35.05
C LYS A 758 19.44 -22.31 34.87
N GLN A 759 20.12 -23.35 35.34
CA GLN A 759 21.57 -23.49 35.15
C GLN A 759 21.92 -23.58 33.66
N ARG A 760 21.17 -24.37 32.88
CA ARG A 760 21.33 -24.47 31.42
C ARG A 760 21.19 -23.13 30.75
N ILE A 761 20.11 -22.40 31.04
CA ILE A 761 19.82 -21.09 30.42
C ILE A 761 20.90 -20.07 30.79
N ASP A 762 21.36 -20.05 32.05
CA ASP A 762 22.42 -19.14 32.50
C ASP A 762 23.77 -19.44 31.81
N LEU A 763 24.15 -20.72 31.74
CA LEU A 763 25.37 -21.18 31.06
C LEU A 763 25.31 -20.89 29.55
N GLU A 764 24.19 -21.21 28.91
CA GLU A 764 23.94 -20.94 27.49
C GLU A 764 24.07 -19.44 27.20
N ARG A 765 23.38 -18.58 27.97
CA ARG A 765 23.47 -17.13 27.81
C ARG A 765 24.91 -16.63 27.92
N LYS A 766 25.64 -17.04 28.97
CA LYS A 766 27.03 -16.60 29.18
C LYS A 766 28.00 -17.09 28.09
N LEU A 767 27.82 -18.32 27.59
CA LEU A 767 28.62 -18.86 26.49
C LEU A 767 28.31 -18.11 25.18
N PHE A 768 27.03 -17.85 24.90
CA PHE A 768 26.63 -17.06 23.74
C PHE A 768 27.18 -15.63 23.80
N GLU A 769 27.18 -14.98 24.96
CA GLU A 769 27.81 -13.66 25.17
C GLU A 769 29.32 -13.69 24.84
N LEU A 770 30.04 -14.77 25.15
CA LEU A 770 31.45 -14.91 24.77
C LEU A 770 31.62 -15.17 23.27
N LEU A 771 30.76 -16.00 22.68
CA LEU A 771 30.80 -16.34 21.26
C LEU A 771 30.49 -15.13 20.38
N SER A 772 29.50 -14.31 20.75
CA SER A 772 29.12 -13.13 19.97
C SER A 772 30.03 -11.91 20.18
N ASN A 773 31.13 -12.08 20.92
CA ASN A 773 32.07 -11.02 21.29
C ASN A 773 33.07 -10.66 20.18
N VAL A 774 32.52 -10.40 19.00
CA VAL A 774 33.21 -9.95 17.78
C VAL A 774 32.93 -8.47 17.54
N LEU A 775 33.72 -7.82 16.68
CA LEU A 775 33.52 -6.41 16.31
C LEU A 775 32.95 -6.28 14.89
N LEU A 776 33.37 -7.18 14.01
CA LEU A 776 32.95 -7.27 12.62
C LEU A 776 32.40 -8.67 12.34
N ILE A 777 31.54 -8.76 11.34
CA ILE A 777 30.98 -10.01 10.80
C ILE A 777 31.35 -10.05 9.31
N GLU A 778 31.79 -11.19 8.82
CA GLU A 778 32.15 -11.34 7.40
C GLU A 778 30.89 -11.38 6.52
N ASP A 779 30.94 -10.68 5.39
CA ASP A 779 29.89 -10.70 4.37
C ASP A 779 30.03 -11.96 3.53
N THR A 780 29.12 -12.92 3.72
CA THR A 780 29.17 -14.22 3.04
C THR A 780 28.89 -14.11 1.54
N THR A 781 28.31 -12.99 1.09
CA THR A 781 27.99 -12.75 -0.33
C THR A 781 29.10 -12.00 -1.06
N LYS A 782 29.93 -11.24 -0.34
CA LYS A 782 31.02 -10.41 -0.87
C LYS A 782 32.34 -10.68 -0.14
N PRO A 783 33.25 -11.46 -0.75
CA PRO A 783 34.58 -11.68 -0.17
C PRO A 783 35.32 -10.36 0.11
N ASP A 784 36.09 -10.32 1.20
CA ASP A 784 36.81 -9.14 1.71
C ASP A 784 35.90 -7.95 2.11
N HIS A 785 34.62 -8.21 2.38
CA HIS A 785 33.69 -7.23 2.96
C HIS A 785 33.18 -7.65 4.35
N TYR A 786 32.83 -6.66 5.16
CA TYR A 786 32.47 -6.86 6.56
C TYR A 786 31.33 -5.96 7.03
N HIS A 787 30.44 -6.53 7.84
CA HIS A 787 29.38 -5.84 8.58
C HIS A 787 29.86 -5.44 9.97
N VAL A 788 29.26 -4.39 10.54
CA VAL A 788 29.50 -3.98 11.94
C VAL A 788 28.47 -4.65 12.85
N ARG A 789 28.92 -5.26 13.96
CA ARG A 789 28.02 -5.88 14.94
C ARG A 789 27.14 -4.82 15.63
N ALA A 790 25.81 -5.02 15.67
CA ALA A 790 24.85 -4.05 16.22
C ALA A 790 25.07 -3.67 17.69
N GLN A 791 25.53 -4.60 18.52
CA GLN A 791 25.89 -4.34 19.92
C GLN A 791 27.39 -4.37 20.15
N MET A 792 28.18 -3.91 19.17
CA MET A 792 29.64 -3.87 19.31
C MET A 792 30.12 -3.10 20.55
N LEU A 793 29.48 -1.98 20.89
CA LEU A 793 29.90 -1.10 21.98
C LEU A 793 29.52 -1.63 23.37
N PHE A 794 28.42 -2.37 23.49
CA PHE A 794 27.85 -2.80 24.77
C PHE A 794 27.39 -4.26 24.69
N GLU A 795 27.69 -5.06 25.70
CA GLU A 795 27.33 -6.49 25.74
C GLU A 795 25.96 -6.77 26.35
N LYS A 796 25.48 -5.86 27.22
CA LYS A 796 24.19 -5.98 27.91
C LYS A 796 23.78 -4.65 28.49
N VAL A 797 22.51 -4.54 28.86
CA VAL A 797 21.97 -3.34 29.50
C VAL A 797 21.40 -3.70 30.87
N LYS A 798 21.94 -3.08 31.93
CA LYS A 798 21.47 -3.28 33.30
C LYS A 798 20.40 -2.24 33.62
N ARG A 799 19.19 -2.69 33.91
CA ARG A 799 18.15 -1.82 34.48
C ARG A 799 18.46 -1.51 35.95
N THR A 800 18.39 -0.25 36.33
CA THR A 800 18.58 0.22 37.70
C THR A 800 17.25 0.24 38.46
N ALA A 801 17.32 0.45 39.78
CA ALA A 801 16.13 0.45 40.64
C ALA A 801 15.16 1.60 40.31
N ASP A 802 15.69 2.72 39.82
CA ASP A 802 14.99 3.92 39.32
C ASP A 802 14.58 3.81 37.84
N GLY A 803 14.60 2.59 37.29
CA GLY A 803 14.11 2.31 35.94
C GLY A 803 15.04 2.70 34.78
N ASN A 804 16.18 3.34 35.06
CA ASN A 804 17.17 3.73 34.06
C ASN A 804 17.96 2.53 33.52
N PHE A 805 18.53 2.68 32.33
CA PHE A 805 19.31 1.65 31.64
C PHE A 805 20.80 2.01 31.66
N ILE A 806 21.63 1.18 32.28
CA ILE A 806 23.09 1.31 32.29
C ILE A 806 23.67 0.31 31.29
N PRO A 807 24.19 0.76 30.13
CA PRO A 807 24.83 -0.14 29.19
C PRO A 807 26.19 -0.59 29.75
N ILE A 808 26.48 -1.88 29.62
CA ILE A 808 27.73 -2.49 30.06
C ILE A 808 28.60 -2.67 28.82
N GLU A 809 29.76 -2.02 28.81
CA GLU A 809 30.69 -2.04 27.67
C GLU A 809 31.06 -3.48 27.27
N SER A 810 31.10 -3.75 25.96
CA SER A 810 31.53 -5.05 25.46
C SER A 810 32.98 -5.29 25.85
N SER A 811 33.27 -6.48 26.37
CA SER A 811 34.61 -6.89 26.77
C SER A 811 35.57 -6.92 25.58
N SER A 812 35.16 -7.31 24.37
CA SER A 812 35.99 -7.20 23.17
C SER A 812 36.26 -5.74 22.79
N PHE A 813 35.28 -4.84 22.91
CA PHE A 813 35.49 -3.41 22.64
C PHE A 813 36.39 -2.75 23.70
N ARG A 814 36.18 -3.07 24.98
CA ARG A 814 36.97 -2.59 26.14
C ARG A 814 38.46 -2.87 25.99
N GLU A 815 38.79 -4.02 25.39
CA GLU A 815 40.15 -4.52 25.13
C GLU A 815 40.84 -3.89 23.92
N LEU A 816 40.17 -3.02 23.16
CA LEU A 816 40.80 -2.30 22.05
C LEU A 816 41.75 -1.20 22.55
N PRO A 817 42.83 -0.89 21.82
CA PRO A 817 43.57 0.34 22.02
C PRO A 817 42.65 1.56 21.87
N GLU A 818 42.87 2.62 22.66
CA GLU A 818 42.05 3.84 22.61
C GLU A 818 41.99 4.47 21.20
N SER A 819 43.08 4.38 20.43
CA SER A 819 43.10 4.84 19.03
C SER A 819 42.10 4.09 18.14
N GLN A 820 41.87 2.80 18.39
CA GLN A 820 40.93 1.98 17.60
C GLN A 820 39.49 2.12 18.09
N LYS A 821 39.27 2.39 19.39
CA LYS A 821 37.92 2.62 19.94
C LYS A 821 37.21 3.78 19.25
N GLY A 822 37.92 4.89 18.99
CA GLY A 822 37.39 6.04 18.26
C GLY A 822 36.93 5.64 16.86
N THR A 823 37.80 4.99 16.09
CA THR A 823 37.50 4.53 14.73
C THR A 823 36.32 3.56 14.68
N PHE A 824 36.22 2.61 15.60
CA PHE A 824 35.09 1.69 15.64
C PHE A 824 33.77 2.38 16.00
N LYS A 825 33.78 3.36 16.91
CA LYS A 825 32.58 4.20 17.18
C LYS A 825 32.13 4.94 15.92
N GLU A 826 33.06 5.53 15.18
CA GLU A 826 32.76 6.20 13.91
C GLU A 826 32.16 5.22 12.88
N LEU A 827 32.78 4.05 12.70
CA LEU A 827 32.26 3.00 11.82
C LEU A 827 30.86 2.55 12.22
N PHE A 828 30.59 2.41 13.52
CA PHE A 828 29.28 2.04 14.03
C PHE A 828 28.21 3.07 13.64
N TYR A 829 28.45 4.35 13.93
CA TYR A 829 27.50 5.42 13.58
C TYR A 829 27.37 5.58 12.06
N GLU A 830 28.46 5.47 11.31
CA GLU A 830 28.44 5.50 9.85
C GLU A 830 27.56 4.35 9.30
N TYR A 831 27.79 3.12 9.76
CA TYR A 831 27.12 1.92 9.28
C TYR A 831 25.61 1.91 9.54
N PHE A 832 25.17 2.27 10.74
CA PHE A 832 23.77 2.14 11.15
C PHE A 832 22.90 3.35 10.78
N TYR A 833 23.47 4.56 10.72
CA TYR A 833 22.68 5.79 10.61
C TYR A 833 22.90 6.57 9.31
N ASN A 834 24.10 6.52 8.72
CA ASN A 834 24.46 7.43 7.61
C ASN A 834 24.62 6.73 6.27
N ARG A 835 25.29 5.57 6.23
CA ARG A 835 25.74 4.91 5.00
C ARG A 835 24.61 4.34 4.14
N GLN A 836 23.58 3.82 4.79
CA GLN A 836 22.63 2.91 4.13
C GLN A 836 21.39 3.58 3.54
N THR A 837 21.06 4.79 4.00
CA THR A 837 19.73 5.38 3.79
C THR A 837 19.35 5.51 2.31
N ASN A 838 20.28 5.95 1.46
CA ASN A 838 20.00 6.13 0.03
C ASN A 838 19.76 4.79 -0.68
N LEU A 839 20.56 3.76 -0.34
CA LEU A 839 20.40 2.40 -0.91
C LEU A 839 19.02 1.84 -0.56
N TRP A 840 18.61 1.96 0.71
CA TRP A 840 17.30 1.47 1.15
C TRP A 840 16.14 2.19 0.46
N LEU A 841 16.23 3.51 0.28
CA LEU A 841 15.21 4.28 -0.45
C LEU A 841 15.10 3.84 -1.92
N GLU A 842 16.24 3.64 -2.59
CA GLU A 842 16.29 3.21 -3.98
C GLU A 842 15.68 1.82 -4.15
N LEU A 843 16.12 0.84 -3.35
CA LEU A 843 15.66 -0.54 -3.45
C LEU A 843 14.23 -0.77 -2.93
N ALA A 844 13.74 0.07 -2.03
CA ALA A 844 12.35 0.03 -1.58
C ALA A 844 11.39 0.57 -2.63
N THR A 845 11.80 1.57 -3.43
CA THR A 845 10.91 2.27 -4.38
C THR A 845 10.09 1.33 -5.28
N PRO A 846 10.66 0.35 -6.00
CA PRO A 846 9.86 -0.57 -6.81
C PRO A 846 8.92 -1.45 -5.97
N LYS A 847 9.31 -1.83 -4.75
CA LYS A 847 8.48 -2.63 -3.85
C LYS A 847 7.28 -1.81 -3.34
N LEU A 848 7.51 -0.58 -2.88
CA LEU A 848 6.44 0.32 -2.43
C LEU A 848 5.46 0.64 -3.55
N LYS A 849 5.98 0.90 -4.76
CA LYS A 849 5.17 1.12 -5.95
C LYS A 849 4.30 -0.10 -6.26
N MET A 850 4.88 -1.31 -6.19
CA MET A 850 4.12 -2.55 -6.34
C MET A 850 2.98 -2.66 -5.32
N LEU A 851 3.21 -2.28 -4.05
CA LEU A 851 2.15 -2.32 -3.04
C LEU A 851 0.98 -1.40 -3.43
N GLN A 852 1.28 -0.15 -3.80
CA GLN A 852 0.28 0.86 -4.19
C GLN A 852 -0.49 0.46 -5.47
N GLU A 853 0.18 -0.10 -6.47
CA GLU A 853 -0.45 -0.49 -7.74
C GLU A 853 -1.29 -1.77 -7.66
N SER A 854 -1.14 -2.56 -6.59
CA SER A 854 -1.77 -3.88 -6.51
C SER A 854 -3.11 -3.90 -5.78
N THR A 855 -3.50 -2.78 -5.17
CA THR A 855 -4.71 -2.69 -4.36
C THR A 855 -5.25 -1.27 -4.30
N ASN A 856 -6.57 -1.13 -4.16
CA ASN A 856 -7.21 0.13 -3.79
C ASN A 856 -7.45 0.26 -2.28
N MET A 857 -6.88 -0.62 -1.46
CA MET A 857 -6.98 -0.53 -0.01
C MET A 857 -6.20 0.66 0.54
N LEU A 858 -6.64 1.21 1.67
CA LEU A 858 -5.82 2.14 2.45
C LEU A 858 -4.64 1.40 3.11
N LEU A 859 -3.41 1.80 2.77
CA LEU A 859 -2.18 1.19 3.27
C LEU A 859 -1.74 1.88 4.57
N CYS A 860 -1.69 1.12 5.65
CA CYS A 860 -1.25 1.57 6.96
C CYS A 860 0.08 0.89 7.30
N ALA A 861 1.13 1.66 7.54
CA ALA A 861 2.47 1.16 7.84
C ALA A 861 2.64 0.97 9.35
N ASP A 862 2.93 -0.25 9.79
CA ASP A 862 3.59 -0.45 11.09
C ASP A 862 5.06 -0.07 10.95
N ASP A 863 5.35 1.19 11.22
CA ASP A 863 6.70 1.79 11.17
C ASP A 863 7.23 2.08 12.58
N LEU A 864 6.90 1.23 13.56
CA LEU A 864 7.47 1.27 14.90
C LEU A 864 8.96 0.87 14.89
N GLY A 865 9.69 1.27 15.94
CA GLY A 865 11.11 0.97 16.12
C GLY A 865 12.08 2.07 15.63
N LEU A 866 13.38 1.74 15.61
CA LEU A 866 14.48 2.66 15.26
C LEU A 866 14.51 2.96 13.76
N ASN A 867 13.78 4.00 13.35
CA ASN A 867 13.64 4.41 11.96
C ASN A 867 14.29 5.77 11.70
N ASN A 868 14.98 5.89 10.56
CA ASN A 868 15.45 7.19 10.09
C ASN A 868 14.25 8.01 9.59
N GLU A 869 14.17 9.28 9.99
CA GLU A 869 13.15 10.24 9.58
C GLU A 869 12.91 10.25 8.06
N LYS A 870 13.98 10.09 7.25
CA LYS A 870 13.87 10.04 5.78
C LYS A 870 13.03 8.87 5.27
N LEU A 871 13.04 7.72 5.96
CA LEU A 871 12.23 6.57 5.57
C LEU A 871 10.75 6.82 5.88
N THR A 872 10.45 7.41 7.05
CA THR A 872 9.07 7.80 7.41
C THR A 872 8.53 8.88 6.46
N GLN A 873 9.31 9.92 6.16
CA GLN A 873 8.93 10.95 5.18
C GLN A 873 8.66 10.35 3.79
N ASN A 874 9.42 9.31 3.40
CA ASN A 874 9.21 8.61 2.13
C ASN A 874 7.87 7.86 2.07
N LEU A 875 7.43 7.27 3.19
CA LEU A 875 6.14 6.61 3.34
C LEU A 875 4.99 7.63 3.32
N GLU A 876 5.11 8.72 4.10
CA GLU A 876 4.10 9.78 4.17
C GLU A 876 3.91 10.46 2.80
N ALA A 877 4.98 10.73 2.05
CA ALA A 877 4.93 11.29 0.70
C ALA A 877 4.23 10.37 -0.33
N ARG A 878 4.01 9.10 0.02
CA ARG A 878 3.31 8.09 -0.79
C ARG A 878 1.91 7.76 -0.25
N GLY A 879 1.44 8.46 0.78
CA GLY A 879 0.11 8.24 1.36
C GLY A 879 0.00 7.01 2.26
N PHE A 880 1.12 6.42 2.72
CA PHE A 880 1.08 5.40 3.76
C PHE A 880 0.81 6.05 5.13
N LEU A 881 -0.15 5.52 5.88
CA LEU A 881 -0.45 6.01 7.23
C LEU A 881 0.51 5.41 8.25
N SER A 882 1.28 6.25 8.94
CA SER A 882 2.21 5.83 10.00
C SER A 882 1.49 5.43 11.29
N LEU A 883 1.91 4.35 11.95
CA LEU A 883 1.39 3.95 13.26
C LEU A 883 2.08 4.74 14.38
N ARG A 884 1.29 5.45 15.20
CA ARG A 884 1.77 6.29 16.30
C ARG A 884 1.23 5.78 17.63
N VAL A 885 2.14 5.26 18.46
CA VAL A 885 1.84 4.72 19.78
C VAL A 885 2.45 5.64 20.84
N GLN A 886 1.63 6.30 21.66
CA GLN A 886 2.10 7.29 22.64
C GLN A 886 3.21 6.72 23.56
N ARG A 887 3.11 5.44 23.92
CA ARG A 887 4.03 4.74 24.83
C ARG A 887 5.34 4.27 24.17
N MET A 888 5.51 4.48 22.86
CA MET A 888 6.71 4.09 22.11
C MET A 888 7.31 5.32 21.44
N SER A 889 8.03 6.13 22.22
CA SER A 889 8.60 7.36 21.67
C SER A 889 9.65 7.08 20.60
N ARG A 890 9.61 7.84 19.50
CA ARG A 890 10.65 7.80 18.46
C ARG A 890 11.84 8.71 18.77
N LEU A 891 11.71 9.57 19.78
CA LEU A 891 12.75 10.50 20.18
C LEU A 891 13.66 9.85 21.23
N GLU A 892 14.97 9.88 20.99
CA GLU A 892 15.94 9.40 21.97
C GLU A 892 15.76 10.13 23.31
N ASN A 893 15.75 9.37 24.42
CA ASN A 893 15.57 9.85 25.79
C ASN A 893 14.16 10.34 26.17
N HIS A 894 13.16 10.17 25.31
CA HIS A 894 11.76 10.41 25.65
C HIS A 894 11.04 9.09 25.97
N ASN A 895 10.19 9.10 27.00
CA ASN A 895 9.40 7.92 27.36
C ASN A 895 8.06 7.88 26.62
N PHE A 896 7.56 9.04 26.19
CA PHE A 896 6.26 9.20 25.55
C PHE A 896 6.41 10.11 24.33
N ASP A 897 5.75 9.73 23.24
CA ASP A 897 5.53 10.66 22.13
C ASP A 897 4.38 11.60 22.46
N LYS A 898 4.45 12.83 21.95
CA LYS A 898 3.42 13.83 22.17
C LYS A 898 2.29 13.66 21.16
N VAL A 899 1.15 13.20 21.64
CA VAL A 899 -0.04 12.90 20.81
C VAL A 899 -0.51 14.09 19.97
N ARG A 900 -0.37 15.32 20.48
CA ARG A 900 -0.70 16.56 19.75
C ARG A 900 0.24 16.88 18.57
N GLU A 901 1.40 16.25 18.52
CA GLU A 901 2.42 16.44 17.47
C GLU A 901 2.36 15.31 16.42
N PHE A 902 1.41 14.37 16.54
CA PHE A 902 1.23 13.31 15.54
C PHE A 902 0.82 13.89 14.17
N PRO A 903 1.46 13.44 13.08
CA PRO A 903 1.18 13.95 11.75
C PRO A 903 -0.20 13.50 11.26
N TYR A 904 -0.78 14.22 10.31
CA TYR A 904 -2.11 13.91 9.80
C TYR A 904 -2.21 12.50 9.17
N PHE A 905 -1.23 12.10 8.35
CA PHE A 905 -1.16 10.75 7.77
C PHE A 905 -0.67 9.71 8.78
N SER A 906 -1.43 9.55 9.86
CA SER A 906 -1.14 8.56 10.88
C SER A 906 -2.39 7.96 11.52
N ILE A 907 -2.15 6.85 12.21
CA ILE A 907 -3.07 6.20 13.13
C ILE A 907 -2.54 6.44 14.54
N ALA A 908 -3.30 7.13 15.37
CA ALA A 908 -3.01 7.29 16.79
C ALA A 908 -3.63 6.14 17.60
N THR A 909 -2.84 5.53 18.48
CA THR A 909 -3.34 4.56 19.45
C THR A 909 -2.54 4.64 20.77
N PRO A 910 -3.18 4.42 21.94
CA PRO A 910 -2.47 4.29 23.20
C PRO A 910 -1.78 2.92 23.35
N SER A 911 -2.29 1.88 22.69
CA SER A 911 -1.86 0.49 22.89
C SER A 911 -2.07 -0.34 21.62
N THR A 912 -1.36 -1.46 21.51
CA THR A 912 -1.56 -2.46 20.46
C THR A 912 -1.90 -3.82 21.12
N PRO A 913 -2.40 -4.80 20.35
CA PRO A 913 -2.69 -6.14 20.86
C PRO A 913 -1.50 -6.87 21.51
N GLN A 914 -0.27 -6.44 21.22
CA GLN A 914 0.96 -6.98 21.79
C GLN A 914 1.39 -6.31 23.12
N MET A 915 0.69 -5.25 23.53
CA MET A 915 0.99 -4.45 24.71
C MET A 915 -0.04 -4.71 25.83
N THR A 916 0.29 -4.27 27.04
CA THR A 916 -0.71 -4.14 28.12
C THR A 916 -1.78 -3.11 27.73
N THR A 917 -3.03 -3.33 28.15
CA THR A 917 -4.12 -2.34 28.06
C THR A 917 -3.75 -1.07 28.82
N ILE A 918 -4.47 0.05 28.64
CA ILE A 918 -4.22 1.28 29.41
C ILE A 918 -4.26 1.00 30.91
N ARG A 919 -5.26 0.23 31.36
CA ARG A 919 -5.42 -0.15 32.76
C ARG A 919 -4.28 -1.04 33.26
N GLY A 920 -3.89 -2.05 32.49
CA GLY A 920 -2.74 -2.91 32.80
C GLY A 920 -1.45 -2.10 32.90
N TRP A 921 -1.20 -1.21 31.94
CA TRP A 921 -0.03 -0.35 31.91
C TRP A 921 0.06 0.62 33.09
N TRP A 922 -1.07 1.22 33.48
CA TRP A 922 -1.15 2.14 34.61
C TRP A 922 -0.73 1.49 35.94
N GLU A 923 -1.02 0.21 36.10
CA GLU A 923 -0.76 -0.53 37.34
C GLU A 923 0.58 -1.28 37.32
N GLU A 924 1.24 -1.36 36.16
CA GLU A 924 2.47 -2.12 35.96
C GLU A 924 3.73 -1.42 36.52
N ASN A 925 3.85 -0.09 36.35
CA ASN A 925 5.05 0.64 36.76
C ASN A 925 4.77 2.06 37.30
N ARG A 926 4.87 2.22 38.62
CA ARG A 926 4.58 3.50 39.32
C ARG A 926 5.48 4.65 38.93
N GLU A 927 6.76 4.41 38.62
CA GLU A 927 7.70 5.47 38.25
C GLU A 927 7.40 6.02 36.85
N VAL A 928 7.14 5.13 35.91
CA VAL A 928 6.73 5.48 34.53
C VAL A 928 5.43 6.28 34.55
N ILE A 929 4.46 5.87 35.37
CA ILE A 929 3.17 6.57 35.49
C ILE A 929 3.30 7.92 36.21
N ALA A 930 4.15 8.02 37.24
CA ALA A 930 4.44 9.33 37.86
C ALA A 930 5.08 10.30 36.86
N LYS A 931 5.90 9.79 35.93
CA LYS A 931 6.46 10.60 34.85
C LYS A 931 5.39 11.01 33.84
N PHE A 932 4.55 10.08 33.38
CA PHE A 932 3.42 10.37 32.49
C PHE A 932 2.47 11.43 33.07
N TRP A 933 2.13 11.30 34.35
CA TRP A 933 1.24 12.21 35.05
C TRP A 933 1.78 13.65 35.09
N ARG A 934 3.08 13.80 35.28
CA ARG A 934 3.75 15.11 35.27
C ARG A 934 3.92 15.67 33.86
N GLU A 935 4.39 14.85 32.92
CA GLU A 935 4.87 15.32 31.61
C GLU A 935 3.75 15.39 30.56
N GLU A 936 2.84 14.41 30.54
CA GLU A 936 1.78 14.31 29.52
C GLU A 936 0.43 14.80 30.04
N VAL A 937 0.13 14.60 31.33
CA VAL A 937 -1.11 15.09 31.97
C VAL A 937 -0.92 16.47 32.64
N TRP A 938 0.33 16.93 32.78
CA TRP A 938 0.68 18.25 33.34
C TRP A 938 0.22 18.44 34.80
N ARG A 939 0.30 17.37 35.59
CA ARG A 939 -0.11 17.34 37.00
C ARG A 939 1.06 17.06 37.93
N ASN A 940 1.17 17.86 38.99
CA ASN A 940 2.28 17.78 39.96
C ASN A 940 1.94 16.98 41.23
N ASP A 941 0.70 16.55 41.40
CA ASP A 941 0.27 15.66 42.49
C ASP A 941 0.60 14.18 42.18
N GLU A 942 0.41 13.30 43.17
CA GLU A 942 0.62 11.86 42.94
C GLU A 942 -0.49 11.27 42.06
N PRO A 943 -0.16 10.45 41.06
CA PRO A 943 -1.18 9.75 40.27
C PRO A 943 -1.92 8.71 41.12
N PRO A 944 -3.23 8.47 40.90
CA PRO A 944 -3.96 7.40 41.56
C PRO A 944 -3.28 6.03 41.42
N SER A 945 -3.37 5.17 42.45
CA SER A 945 -2.72 3.86 42.47
C SER A 945 -3.30 2.88 41.47
N GLN A 946 -4.61 2.96 41.23
CA GLN A 946 -5.36 2.16 40.26
C GLN A 946 -5.78 3.03 39.07
N CYS A 947 -6.00 2.42 37.91
CA CYS A 947 -6.51 3.16 36.76
C CYS A 947 -8.03 3.36 36.90
N GLU A 948 -8.45 4.44 37.53
CA GLU A 948 -9.87 4.78 37.63
C GLU A 948 -10.49 5.09 36.26
N CYS A 949 -11.82 4.97 36.13
CA CYS A 949 -12.53 5.19 34.86
C CYS A 949 -12.25 6.56 34.22
N PHE A 950 -12.03 7.59 35.04
CA PHE A 950 -11.73 8.93 34.53
C PHE A 950 -10.32 9.03 33.92
N ILE A 951 -9.36 8.23 34.40
CA ILE A 951 -7.99 8.18 33.87
C ILE A 951 -8.00 7.51 32.49
N GLN A 952 -8.76 6.42 32.37
CA GLN A 952 -9.00 5.77 31.10
C GLN A 952 -9.58 6.75 30.08
N GLU A 953 -10.66 7.47 30.45
CA GLU A 953 -11.29 8.46 29.57
C GLU A 953 -10.32 9.61 29.21
N LEU A 954 -9.51 10.07 30.17
CA LEU A 954 -8.51 11.12 29.92
C LEU A 954 -7.53 10.72 28.81
N ILE A 955 -7.03 9.47 28.84
CA ILE A 955 -6.10 8.97 27.83
C ILE A 955 -6.81 8.78 26.49
N LEU A 956 -8.05 8.29 26.48
CA LEU A 956 -8.86 8.23 25.25
C LEU A 956 -9.05 9.62 24.64
N LYS A 957 -9.37 10.63 25.46
CA LYS A 957 -9.52 12.02 25.02
C LYS A 957 -8.24 12.59 24.42
N GLN A 958 -7.07 12.34 25.01
CA GLN A 958 -5.80 12.79 24.42
C GLN A 958 -5.64 12.31 22.97
N HIS A 959 -5.97 11.04 22.71
CA HIS A 959 -5.85 10.43 21.37
C HIS A 959 -6.97 10.90 20.43
N LEU A 960 -8.22 10.93 20.89
CA LEU A 960 -9.36 11.43 20.11
C LEU A 960 -9.13 12.89 19.65
N TRP A 961 -8.46 13.73 20.43
CA TRP A 961 -8.15 15.11 20.02
C TRP A 961 -6.85 15.27 19.21
N SER A 962 -6.17 14.17 18.85
CA SER A 962 -4.99 14.23 17.97
C SER A 962 -5.33 14.75 16.57
N ASP A 963 -4.29 15.12 15.83
CA ASP A 963 -4.41 15.44 14.41
C ASP A 963 -4.33 14.23 13.48
N SER A 964 -4.10 13.03 13.99
CA SER A 964 -4.09 11.79 13.21
C SER A 964 -5.42 11.57 12.49
N MET A 965 -5.33 11.15 11.22
CA MET A 965 -6.48 10.80 10.36
C MET A 965 -7.36 9.75 11.03
N TRP A 966 -6.77 8.75 11.67
CA TRP A 966 -7.50 7.73 12.42
C TRP A 966 -7.02 7.66 13.87
N THR A 967 -7.96 7.44 14.78
CA THR A 967 -7.68 6.98 16.14
C THR A 967 -8.29 5.61 16.33
N ILE A 968 -7.46 4.61 16.61
CA ILE A 968 -7.90 3.23 16.77
C ILE A 968 -7.57 2.79 18.18
N PHE A 969 -8.52 2.15 18.86
CA PHE A 969 -8.34 1.68 20.23
C PHE A 969 -8.67 0.20 20.34
N LEU A 970 -8.01 -0.51 21.25
CA LEU A 970 -8.48 -1.83 21.67
C LEU A 970 -9.89 -1.70 22.26
N LEU A 971 -10.77 -2.66 22.01
CA LEU A 971 -12.12 -2.63 22.60
C LEU A 971 -12.05 -2.61 24.15
N GLN A 972 -11.07 -3.27 24.77
CA GLN A 972 -10.81 -3.19 26.21
C GLN A 972 -10.53 -1.76 26.68
N ASP A 973 -9.84 -0.96 25.85
CA ASP A 973 -9.51 0.41 26.23
C ASP A 973 -10.72 1.33 26.18
N ILE A 974 -11.69 1.04 25.31
CA ILE A 974 -12.96 1.75 25.22
C ILE A 974 -13.88 1.32 26.36
N THR A 975 -14.11 0.02 26.55
CA THR A 975 -14.99 -0.49 27.63
C THR A 975 -14.42 -0.22 29.01
N GLY A 976 -13.10 -0.04 29.11
CA GLY A 976 -12.42 0.39 30.32
C GLY A 976 -12.91 1.73 30.89
N VAL A 977 -13.69 2.58 30.21
CA VAL A 977 -14.21 3.82 30.85
C VAL A 977 -15.45 3.59 31.73
N ASP A 978 -15.96 2.36 31.79
CA ASP A 978 -17.15 1.98 32.54
C ASP A 978 -16.89 0.79 33.47
N GLN A 979 -17.34 0.88 34.71
CA GLN A 979 -17.07 -0.14 35.73
C GLN A 979 -17.76 -1.49 35.42
N ARG A 980 -18.86 -1.49 34.66
CA ARG A 980 -19.61 -2.72 34.33
C ARG A 980 -18.79 -3.72 33.53
N PHE A 981 -17.89 -3.24 32.67
CA PHE A 981 -17.07 -4.09 31.79
C PHE A 981 -15.71 -4.47 32.38
N ARG A 982 -15.43 -4.05 33.63
CA ARG A 982 -14.15 -4.21 34.33
C ARG A 982 -14.11 -5.46 35.22
N SER A 983 -14.70 -6.58 34.81
CA SER A 983 -14.82 -7.80 35.64
C SER A 983 -13.53 -8.60 35.76
N GLN A 984 -12.61 -8.49 34.78
CA GLN A 984 -11.29 -9.11 34.79
C GLN A 984 -10.29 -8.27 35.59
N LEU A 985 -9.20 -8.87 36.06
CA LEU A 985 -8.03 -8.13 36.57
C LEU A 985 -7.27 -7.47 35.41
N PRO A 986 -6.57 -6.33 35.62
CA PRO A 986 -5.82 -5.65 34.56
C PRO A 986 -4.81 -6.55 33.81
N SER A 987 -4.17 -7.48 34.52
CA SER A 987 -3.25 -8.46 33.92
C SER A 987 -3.94 -9.50 33.03
N GLN A 988 -5.24 -9.75 33.24
CA GLN A 988 -6.05 -10.71 32.48
C GLN A 988 -6.66 -10.11 31.21
N GLU A 989 -6.64 -8.78 31.06
CA GLU A 989 -7.16 -8.09 29.86
C GLU A 989 -6.18 -8.10 28.68
N ARG A 990 -4.91 -8.45 28.95
CA ARG A 990 -3.85 -8.46 27.95
C ARG A 990 -4.11 -9.57 26.94
N ILE A 991 -4.11 -9.21 25.66
CA ILE A 991 -4.35 -10.15 24.56
C ILE A 991 -3.13 -11.06 24.35
N ASN A 992 -1.94 -10.47 24.23
CA ASN A 992 -0.69 -11.21 24.09
C ASN A 992 0.45 -10.60 24.90
N ASP A 993 1.34 -11.46 25.38
CA ASP A 993 2.66 -11.08 25.86
C ASP A 993 3.75 -11.60 24.91
N PRO A 994 4.40 -10.74 24.12
CA PRO A 994 5.48 -11.14 23.22
C PRO A 994 6.64 -11.86 23.91
N LYS A 995 6.81 -11.66 25.24
CA LYS A 995 7.84 -12.34 26.02
C LYS A 995 7.43 -13.74 26.52
N SER A 996 6.19 -14.16 26.28
CA SER A 996 5.69 -15.46 26.68
C SER A 996 6.26 -16.56 25.76
N GLU A 997 6.91 -17.57 26.34
CA GLU A 997 7.50 -18.68 25.59
C GLU A 997 6.47 -19.45 24.74
N ASN A 998 5.20 -19.48 25.16
CA ASN A 998 4.17 -20.29 24.53
C ASN A 998 3.30 -19.53 23.52
N GLN A 999 3.41 -18.20 23.43
CA GLN A 999 2.61 -17.32 22.53
C GLN A 999 1.14 -17.76 22.40
N ARG A 1000 0.46 -18.01 23.53
CA ARG A 1000 -0.94 -18.49 23.53
C ARG A 1000 -1.90 -17.31 23.38
N TRP A 1001 -2.84 -17.41 22.44
CA TRP A 1001 -3.86 -16.38 22.18
C TRP A 1001 -5.24 -16.86 22.63
N ASP A 1002 -5.46 -16.89 23.94
CA ASP A 1002 -6.67 -17.40 24.57
C ASP A 1002 -7.56 -16.30 25.18
N TYR A 1003 -7.17 -15.03 25.06
CA TYR A 1003 -7.96 -13.92 25.58
C TYR A 1003 -9.39 -13.94 25.01
N ARG A 1004 -10.37 -13.72 25.89
CA ARG A 1004 -11.79 -13.61 25.55
C ARG A 1004 -12.39 -12.43 26.30
N TYR A 1005 -13.20 -11.63 25.61
CA TYR A 1005 -13.90 -10.52 26.24
C TYR A 1005 -14.81 -11.05 27.36
N PRO A 1006 -14.96 -10.38 28.51
CA PRO A 1006 -15.81 -10.86 29.59
C PRO A 1006 -17.31 -10.53 29.41
N PHE A 1007 -17.67 -9.97 28.26
CA PHE A 1007 -19.02 -9.55 27.89
C PHE A 1007 -19.30 -9.94 26.44
N SER A 1008 -20.57 -10.05 26.06
CA SER A 1008 -21.02 -10.29 24.69
C SER A 1008 -21.27 -8.98 23.92
N ILE A 1009 -21.30 -9.07 22.59
CA ILE A 1009 -21.64 -7.95 21.72
C ILE A 1009 -23.06 -7.43 22.03
N GLU A 1010 -24.00 -8.31 22.35
CA GLU A 1010 -25.35 -7.93 22.73
C GLU A 1010 -25.38 -7.15 24.05
N GLU A 1011 -24.55 -7.52 25.04
CA GLU A 1011 -24.43 -6.74 26.28
C GLU A 1011 -23.89 -5.32 26.04
N LEU A 1012 -23.01 -5.14 25.04
CA LEU A 1012 -22.54 -3.81 24.62
C LEU A 1012 -23.65 -3.00 23.96
N LEU A 1013 -24.44 -3.61 23.07
CA LEU A 1013 -25.59 -2.97 22.40
C LEU A 1013 -26.67 -2.57 23.41
N ASP A 1014 -26.89 -3.39 24.45
CA ASP A 1014 -27.88 -3.12 25.50
C ASP A 1014 -27.43 -2.00 26.46
N ALA A 1015 -26.12 -1.72 26.57
CA ALA A 1015 -25.53 -0.68 27.43
C ALA A 1015 -25.61 0.74 26.80
N ARG A 1016 -26.83 1.21 26.52
CA ARG A 1016 -27.09 2.46 25.78
C ARG A 1016 -26.48 3.72 26.40
N ASP A 1017 -26.42 3.80 27.72
CA ASP A 1017 -25.84 4.92 28.46
C ASP A 1017 -24.32 5.00 28.28
N PHE A 1018 -23.64 3.85 28.25
CA PHE A 1018 -22.23 3.76 27.91
C PHE A 1018 -21.98 4.12 26.45
N SER A 1019 -22.76 3.56 25.51
CA SER A 1019 -22.63 3.88 24.08
C SER A 1019 -22.86 5.37 23.81
N PHE A 1020 -23.83 6.00 24.49
CA PHE A 1020 -24.06 7.44 24.42
C PHE A 1020 -22.85 8.25 24.90
N ARG A 1021 -22.21 7.86 26.01
CA ARG A 1021 -21.00 8.53 26.50
C ARG A 1021 -19.86 8.48 25.48
N ILE A 1022 -19.58 7.31 24.90
CA ILE A 1022 -18.53 7.18 23.86
C ILE A 1022 -18.88 8.01 22.64
N ARG A 1023 -20.14 7.94 22.18
CA ARG A 1023 -20.65 8.73 21.07
C ARG A 1023 -20.40 10.24 21.28
N THR A 1024 -20.68 10.76 22.46
CA THR A 1024 -20.41 12.17 22.80
C THR A 1024 -18.93 12.52 22.65
N LEU A 1025 -18.02 11.66 23.12
CA LEU A 1025 -16.57 11.89 22.97
C LEU A 1025 -16.14 11.94 21.49
N VAL A 1026 -16.71 11.08 20.66
CA VAL A 1026 -16.43 11.02 19.22
C VAL A 1026 -16.98 12.26 18.49
N GLU A 1027 -18.17 12.73 18.87
CA GLU A 1027 -18.74 13.98 18.32
C GLU A 1027 -17.95 15.22 18.72
N GLU A 1028 -17.60 15.36 20.01
CA GLU A 1028 -16.83 16.50 20.53
C GLU A 1028 -15.42 16.58 19.92
N SER A 1029 -14.83 15.43 19.58
CA SER A 1029 -13.53 15.34 18.90
C SER A 1029 -13.61 15.47 17.37
N LYS A 1030 -14.81 15.67 16.80
CA LYS A 1030 -15.07 15.78 15.35
C LYS A 1030 -14.62 14.53 14.56
N ARG A 1031 -14.90 13.33 15.10
CA ARG A 1031 -14.52 12.04 14.51
C ARG A 1031 -15.69 11.15 14.07
N LYS A 1032 -16.88 11.76 13.97
CA LYS A 1032 -18.13 11.11 13.55
C LYS A 1032 -18.14 10.73 12.07
#